data_AF-A0A2D7IPV0-F1
#
_entry.id   AF-A0A2D7IPV0-F1
#
_cell.length_a   1.000
_cell.length_b   1.000
_cell.length_c   1.000
_cell.angle_alpha   90.00
_cell.angle_beta   90.00
_cell.angle_gamma   90.00
#
_symmetry.space_group_name_H-M   'P 1'
#
loop_
_entity.id
_entity.type
_entity.pdbx_description
1 polymer ?
#
loop_
_entity_poly.entity_id
_entity_poly.type
_entity_poly.pdbx_seq_one_letter_code
_entity_poly.pdbx_strand_id
1 'polypeptide(L)'
;MKYCKYLLSIIAVFSIVLADHENLPVSIQAGNISDNATWSADSVYYLNDQVFVKSGATLTIEAGTTILGKYDANYSASNPAPVLVIEQGAKIDAQGTAANPITFRSELDEGDVSYGNGRGLWGGVIVLGYAPISNEGGTSNVEGLTGIPYGGSDAADNSGIMKYVRIWNGGSAIAPDNEINGLTLAGVGNGTTIEYCEVALNLDDGFEMFGGTVDLKYCSAVMVGDDAFDTDNGYQGRGQFLVVVKGDFSDKSHEMDNATGGDNDSQPRSHPKFANVTSIGGPNADDHLRLREGTGGDFRNYLIVGGDDAFRNDNNGSEVITQDISDTSLSYPDYLYISPNNVAVDLGGDDFKDFDESTDDASLTFSALSTDPGLEIVVDGQGMVIDLNLTPTTNGSAFDNVDDVVADDFFEQTTFKGAIGTVDWLADWSYLYEYGIMTGETVVVQGDITSDQTWSSENTYYLNGQTFVKDGVTLTIQPGTEIIGRYDANYNATNPAPVLVIEQGAKIDAVGTADNPITFRSELQMGDTNYGNGRGLWGGIIILGKAPISNEGGTSNIEGLTGVPYGGNDPADNSGIMKYVRIWNGGCAIAADNEINGLTMGGVGNGTTIEYVEVAFNLDDGFEMFGGTVNLKYCSAVQVGDDSFDTDNGYQGKGQFLFVARALDSDKSHEMDNRTGGDNDSQPRSFPMFSNVTVMGGDTDHLRLREGTGGDFRNYIMLGGTGGIRNDNNGSEDVTQTIPSTECAGNSASTGCDYLYLSPNNVMWDIPPARFYRDVEEDYSARYIDTGIRYLVDDAGFIQYIRTLPTGSGAAFQNVDSPRAGDTFFEATNFKGAFGADQWLKGWSILDELGVLDTWSSLDVVDSDGANLPAKFEIKGNYPNPFNPSTKIRFDIAIQSKVTMVIYDVLGHEIKSFNVGIKRPGTYELTWDGKNNAGAAVPSGAYIYNVTSGQSIATGKMMLMR
;
A
#
# COMPACT_ATOMS: atom_id res chain seq x y z
N MET A 1 23.69 7.72 4.06
CA MET A 1 23.16 6.95 2.91
C MET A 1 21.68 6.74 3.15
N LYS A 2 20.84 7.70 2.73
CA LYS A 2 19.37 7.72 2.92
C LYS A 2 18.60 7.44 1.60
N TYR A 3 19.29 6.94 0.57
CA TYR A 3 18.79 6.82 -0.81
C TYR A 3 18.24 5.44 -1.20
N CYS A 4 17.90 4.56 -0.24
CA CYS A 4 17.44 3.20 -0.55
C CYS A 4 16.01 2.86 -0.11
N LYS A 5 15.32 3.72 0.66
CA LYS A 5 13.93 3.45 1.10
C LYS A 5 12.85 3.98 0.14
N TYR A 6 13.18 4.94 -0.73
CA TYR A 6 12.22 5.46 -1.73
C TYR A 6 12.23 4.72 -3.07
N LEU A 7 13.24 3.89 -3.36
CA LEU A 7 13.37 3.25 -4.67
C LEU A 7 12.66 1.87 -4.77
N LEU A 8 12.19 1.28 -3.67
CA LEU A 8 11.54 -0.05 -3.70
C LEU A 8 10.02 0.01 -3.54
N SER A 9 9.48 0.99 -2.81
CA SER A 9 8.04 1.26 -2.75
C SER A 9 7.51 1.87 -4.06
N ILE A 10 8.33 2.68 -4.74
CA ILE A 10 7.99 3.20 -6.08
C ILE A 10 7.94 2.06 -7.10
N ILE A 11 8.81 1.04 -7.05
CA ILE A 11 8.80 -0.04 -8.06
C ILE A 11 7.62 -1.02 -7.87
N ALA A 12 7.15 -1.28 -6.64
CA ALA A 12 6.07 -2.25 -6.40
C ALA A 12 4.67 -1.68 -6.71
N VAL A 13 4.43 -0.40 -6.43
CA VAL A 13 3.16 0.27 -6.81
C VAL A 13 3.18 0.69 -8.28
N PHE A 14 4.34 1.10 -8.84
CA PHE A 14 4.46 1.33 -10.29
C PHE A 14 4.23 0.06 -11.11
N SER A 15 4.67 -1.11 -10.64
CA SER A 15 4.58 -2.33 -11.45
C SER A 15 3.18 -2.95 -11.48
N ILE A 16 2.28 -2.63 -10.53
CA ILE A 16 0.92 -3.20 -10.51
C ILE A 16 -0.05 -2.38 -11.36
N VAL A 17 0.14 -1.07 -11.46
CA VAL A 17 -0.64 -0.26 -12.42
C VAL A 17 -0.11 -0.44 -13.85
N LEU A 18 1.20 -0.55 -14.06
CA LEU A 18 1.78 -0.74 -15.40
C LEU A 18 1.65 -2.17 -15.98
N ALA A 19 1.53 -3.22 -15.15
CA ALA A 19 1.45 -4.59 -15.65
C ALA A 19 0.16 -4.90 -16.44
N ASP A 20 -0.93 -4.16 -16.20
CA ASP A 20 -2.15 -4.29 -17.01
C ASP A 20 -2.12 -3.43 -18.28
N HIS A 21 -1.28 -2.38 -18.34
CA HIS A 21 -1.13 -1.54 -19.54
C HIS A 21 -0.20 -2.13 -20.61
N GLU A 22 0.75 -3.01 -20.27
CA GLU A 22 1.69 -3.59 -21.26
C GLU A 22 1.01 -4.47 -22.33
N ASN A 23 -0.27 -4.80 -22.18
CA ASN A 23 -1.05 -5.56 -23.17
C ASN A 23 -2.25 -4.80 -23.78
N LEU A 24 -2.50 -3.54 -23.41
CA LEU A 24 -3.59 -2.78 -24.01
C LEU A 24 -3.23 -2.28 -25.42
N PRO A 25 -4.19 -2.23 -26.36
CA PRO A 25 -4.00 -1.58 -27.65
C PRO A 25 -3.60 -0.11 -27.48
N VAL A 26 -2.58 0.31 -28.22
CA VAL A 26 -2.15 1.72 -28.29
C VAL A 26 -2.80 2.39 -29.51
N SER A 27 -3.48 3.51 -29.29
CA SER A 27 -4.05 4.35 -30.35
C SER A 27 -3.32 5.69 -30.44
N ILE A 28 -2.58 5.89 -31.54
CA ILE A 28 -1.89 7.15 -31.81
C ILE A 28 -2.87 8.18 -32.34
N GLN A 29 -2.96 9.33 -31.68
CA GLN A 29 -3.79 10.46 -32.04
C GLN A 29 -2.92 11.55 -32.66
N ALA A 30 -3.39 12.09 -33.78
CA ALA A 30 -2.71 13.16 -34.49
C ALA A 30 -3.70 14.02 -35.32
N GLY A 31 -3.45 15.32 -35.42
CA GLY A 31 -4.21 16.23 -36.28
C GLY A 31 -5.65 16.49 -35.78
N ASN A 32 -6.66 16.33 -36.63
CA ASN A 32 -8.02 16.81 -36.35
C ASN A 32 -9.02 15.67 -36.05
N ILE A 33 -9.81 15.83 -35.00
CA ILE A 33 -11.02 15.06 -34.70
C ILE A 33 -12.21 15.89 -35.17
N SER A 34 -12.74 15.56 -36.35
CA SER A 34 -13.80 16.34 -37.04
C SER A 34 -15.21 15.79 -36.84
N ASP A 35 -15.34 14.56 -36.35
CA ASP A 35 -16.59 13.90 -36.01
C ASP A 35 -16.54 13.48 -34.54
N ASN A 36 -17.70 13.17 -33.94
CA ASN A 36 -17.73 12.66 -32.57
C ASN A 36 -16.86 11.41 -32.41
N ALA A 37 -16.08 11.36 -31.34
CA ALA A 37 -15.16 10.27 -31.05
C ALA A 37 -15.29 9.83 -29.58
N THR A 38 -14.94 8.58 -29.32
CA THR A 38 -14.90 8.02 -27.96
C THR A 38 -13.53 7.41 -27.72
N TRP A 39 -12.91 7.77 -26.60
CA TRP A 39 -11.69 7.14 -26.09
C TRP A 39 -12.06 6.27 -24.89
N SER A 40 -11.88 4.95 -25.03
CA SER A 40 -12.28 3.91 -24.07
C SER A 40 -11.16 3.46 -23.15
N ALA A 41 -11.50 3.01 -21.94
CA ALA A 41 -10.53 2.56 -20.95
C ALA A 41 -9.79 1.25 -21.31
N ASP A 42 -10.23 0.56 -22.35
CA ASP A 42 -9.59 -0.66 -22.86
C ASP A 42 -8.39 -0.39 -23.79
N SER A 43 -8.01 0.88 -23.97
CA SER A 43 -6.91 1.30 -24.85
C SER A 43 -6.11 2.45 -24.20
N VAL A 44 -4.83 2.55 -24.55
CA VAL A 44 -3.99 3.71 -24.21
C VAL A 44 -3.95 4.66 -25.41
N TYR A 45 -4.27 5.93 -25.17
CA TYR A 45 -4.27 6.95 -26.22
C TYR A 45 -2.98 7.74 -26.16
N TYR A 46 -2.40 8.03 -27.31
CA TYR A 46 -1.06 8.62 -27.37
C TYR A 46 -1.07 9.84 -28.29
N LEU A 47 -0.90 11.03 -27.73
CA LEU A 47 -0.86 12.31 -28.44
C LEU A 47 0.52 12.49 -29.06
N ASN A 48 0.62 12.32 -30.38
CA ASN A 48 1.89 12.44 -31.10
C ASN A 48 2.19 13.86 -31.57
N ASP A 49 1.17 14.71 -31.71
CA ASP A 49 1.26 16.13 -32.06
C ASP A 49 0.11 16.91 -31.39
N GLN A 50 -0.10 18.17 -31.78
CA GLN A 50 -1.27 18.95 -31.35
C GLN A 50 -2.54 18.34 -31.97
N VAL A 51 -3.45 17.85 -31.12
CA VAL A 51 -4.70 17.19 -31.53
C VAL A 51 -5.87 18.14 -31.33
N PHE A 52 -6.62 18.43 -32.40
CA PHE A 52 -7.70 19.42 -32.40
C PHE A 52 -9.07 18.76 -32.52
N VAL A 53 -9.91 18.88 -31.50
CA VAL A 53 -11.34 18.57 -31.59
C VAL A 53 -12.04 19.77 -32.23
N LYS A 54 -12.58 19.56 -33.43
CA LYS A 54 -13.13 20.63 -34.27
C LYS A 54 -14.55 21.00 -33.88
N SER A 55 -14.91 22.25 -34.19
CA SER A 55 -16.27 22.77 -33.99
C SER A 55 -17.35 21.81 -34.49
N GLY A 56 -18.34 21.52 -33.63
CA GLY A 56 -19.43 20.58 -33.89
C GLY A 56 -19.15 19.12 -33.50
N ALA A 57 -17.90 18.77 -33.16
CA ALA A 57 -17.55 17.44 -32.65
C ALA A 57 -17.56 17.38 -31.12
N THR A 58 -17.81 16.20 -30.57
CA THR A 58 -17.66 15.88 -29.14
C THR A 58 -16.66 14.74 -28.97
N LEU A 59 -15.66 14.93 -28.12
CA LEU A 59 -14.74 13.89 -27.68
C LEU A 59 -15.20 13.35 -26.32
N THR A 60 -15.73 12.14 -26.28
CA THR A 60 -16.06 11.43 -25.04
C THR A 60 -14.87 10.61 -24.57
N ILE A 61 -14.53 10.68 -23.28
CA ILE A 61 -13.44 9.90 -22.66
C ILE A 61 -14.02 9.13 -21.48
N GLU A 62 -13.89 7.80 -21.53
CA GLU A 62 -14.42 6.91 -20.50
C GLU A 62 -13.56 6.92 -19.22
N ALA A 63 -14.19 6.72 -18.06
CA ALA A 63 -13.50 6.59 -16.78
C ALA A 63 -12.40 5.52 -16.81
N GLY A 64 -11.23 5.82 -16.23
CA GLY A 64 -10.06 4.93 -16.24
C GLY A 64 -9.19 5.02 -17.49
N THR A 65 -9.54 5.86 -18.48
CA THR A 65 -8.73 6.02 -19.69
C THR A 65 -7.41 6.72 -19.38
N THR A 66 -6.31 6.18 -19.91
CA THR A 66 -4.98 6.80 -19.88
C THR A 66 -4.62 7.42 -21.23
N ILE A 67 -4.18 8.68 -21.20
CA ILE A 67 -3.75 9.47 -22.34
C ILE A 67 -2.30 9.92 -22.11
N LEU A 68 -1.41 9.63 -23.06
CA LEU A 68 0.01 9.93 -22.97
C LEU A 68 0.40 11.02 -23.95
N GLY A 69 1.08 12.06 -23.47
CA GLY A 69 1.77 13.05 -24.30
C GLY A 69 3.15 12.54 -24.69
N LYS A 70 3.44 12.54 -26.00
CA LYS A 70 4.77 12.20 -26.51
C LYS A 70 5.83 13.19 -26.03
N TYR A 71 6.95 12.71 -25.55
CA TYR A 71 8.08 13.52 -25.14
C TYR A 71 9.04 13.81 -26.31
N ASP A 72 9.50 15.06 -26.41
CA ASP A 72 10.67 15.45 -27.18
C ASP A 72 11.49 16.47 -26.37
N ALA A 73 12.80 16.21 -26.22
CA ALA A 73 13.71 17.10 -25.51
C ALA A 73 13.90 18.48 -26.20
N ASN A 74 13.37 18.68 -27.41
CA ASN A 74 13.59 19.88 -28.23
C ASN A 74 12.27 20.44 -28.78
N TYR A 75 11.30 20.72 -27.92
CA TYR A 75 10.13 21.49 -28.33
C TYR A 75 10.54 22.87 -28.87
N SER A 76 9.84 23.31 -29.90
CA SER A 76 10.07 24.60 -30.55
C SER A 76 8.84 25.02 -31.36
N ALA A 77 8.77 26.26 -31.83
CA ALA A 77 7.72 26.69 -32.77
C ALA A 77 7.63 25.82 -34.05
N SER A 78 8.72 25.12 -34.44
CA SER A 78 8.73 24.18 -35.57
C SER A 78 8.51 22.70 -35.18
N ASN A 79 8.47 22.42 -33.88
CA ASN A 79 8.25 21.12 -33.26
C ASN A 79 7.44 21.32 -31.96
N PRO A 80 6.17 21.73 -32.06
CA PRO A 80 5.39 22.08 -30.88
C PRO A 80 5.15 20.85 -30.01
N ALA A 81 5.01 21.07 -28.69
CA ALA A 81 4.64 20.02 -27.76
C ALA A 81 3.26 19.44 -28.09
N PRO A 82 3.03 18.13 -27.89
CA PRO A 82 1.71 17.56 -28.06
C PRO A 82 0.75 18.08 -26.98
N VAL A 83 -0.46 18.41 -27.40
CA VAL A 83 -1.51 19.04 -26.58
C VAL A 83 -2.86 18.61 -27.14
N LEU A 84 -3.85 18.43 -26.25
CA LEU A 84 -5.25 18.26 -26.68
C LEU A 84 -5.94 19.61 -26.69
N VAL A 85 -6.49 20.02 -27.83
CA VAL A 85 -7.16 21.31 -28.02
C VAL A 85 -8.63 21.08 -28.37
N ILE A 86 -9.53 21.62 -27.54
CA ILE A 86 -10.96 21.68 -27.79
C ILE A 86 -11.28 23.06 -28.37
N GLU A 87 -11.53 23.14 -29.69
CA GLU A 87 -11.82 24.42 -30.34
C GLU A 87 -13.21 24.96 -29.99
N GLN A 88 -13.41 26.27 -30.23
CA GLN A 88 -14.71 26.90 -30.06
C GLN A 88 -15.84 26.15 -30.78
N GLY A 89 -16.89 25.79 -30.03
CA GLY A 89 -18.04 25.04 -30.51
C GLY A 89 -17.83 23.51 -30.61
N ALA A 90 -16.66 23.00 -30.22
CA ALA A 90 -16.45 21.59 -29.91
C ALA A 90 -16.77 21.30 -28.44
N LYS A 91 -16.82 20.01 -28.06
CA LYS A 91 -17.00 19.61 -26.66
C LYS A 91 -16.05 18.50 -26.22
N ILE A 92 -15.67 18.53 -24.96
CA ILE A 92 -15.09 17.39 -24.23
C ILE A 92 -16.12 16.81 -23.26
N ASP A 93 -16.22 15.49 -23.19
CA ASP A 93 -17.08 14.76 -22.26
C ASP A 93 -16.23 13.71 -21.54
N ALA A 94 -15.44 14.17 -20.57
CA ALA A 94 -14.50 13.37 -19.79
C ALA A 94 -15.03 13.21 -18.36
N GLN A 95 -15.61 12.05 -18.07
CA GLN A 95 -16.26 11.78 -16.79
C GLN A 95 -15.65 10.54 -16.12
N GLY A 96 -14.54 10.75 -15.43
CA GLY A 96 -13.92 9.78 -14.55
C GLY A 96 -14.69 9.57 -13.23
N THR A 97 -14.12 8.75 -12.36
CA THR A 97 -14.57 8.57 -10.98
C THR A 97 -13.36 8.53 -10.06
N ALA A 98 -13.53 8.73 -8.75
CA ALA A 98 -12.41 8.61 -7.80
C ALA A 98 -11.66 7.26 -7.94
N ALA A 99 -12.41 6.14 -8.06
CA ALA A 99 -11.83 4.82 -8.24
C ALA A 99 -11.22 4.56 -9.64
N ASN A 100 -11.64 5.32 -10.66
CA ASN A 100 -11.18 5.18 -12.04
C ASN A 100 -11.07 6.57 -12.68
N PRO A 101 -10.07 7.37 -12.31
CA PRO A 101 -9.89 8.71 -12.85
C PRO A 101 -9.40 8.64 -14.30
N ILE A 102 -9.62 9.71 -15.05
CA ILE A 102 -9.03 9.86 -16.39
C ILE A 102 -7.68 10.54 -16.22
N THR A 103 -6.62 9.97 -16.79
CA THR A 103 -5.26 10.47 -16.57
C THR A 103 -4.60 10.86 -17.88
N PHE A 104 -4.29 12.16 -18.02
CA PHE A 104 -3.36 12.69 -18.99
C PHE A 104 -1.98 12.83 -18.35
N ARG A 105 -0.94 12.25 -18.95
CA ARG A 105 0.43 12.33 -18.41
C ARG A 105 1.49 12.24 -19.50
N SER A 106 2.75 12.46 -19.12
CA SER A 106 3.90 12.17 -20.00
C SER A 106 4.00 10.68 -20.32
N GLU A 107 4.51 10.35 -21.51
CA GLU A 107 4.92 8.97 -21.81
C GLU A 107 6.13 8.49 -20.98
N LEU A 108 6.89 9.42 -20.38
CA LEU A 108 8.03 9.10 -19.56
C LEU A 108 7.60 8.78 -18.12
N ASP A 109 8.25 7.79 -17.54
CA ASP A 109 8.12 7.43 -16.12
C ASP A 109 9.35 7.88 -15.31
N GLU A 110 9.23 7.96 -13.98
CA GLU A 110 10.29 8.44 -13.07
C GLU A 110 11.63 7.69 -13.20
N GLY A 111 11.59 6.45 -13.69
CA GLY A 111 12.79 5.65 -13.95
C GLY A 111 13.56 6.03 -15.21
N ASP A 112 12.97 6.84 -16.09
CA ASP A 112 13.62 7.29 -17.33
C ASP A 112 14.63 8.41 -17.04
N VAL A 113 15.81 8.31 -17.66
CA VAL A 113 16.87 9.32 -17.53
C VAL A 113 16.46 10.70 -18.06
N SER A 114 15.48 10.75 -18.94
CA SER A 114 14.90 11.97 -19.50
C SER A 114 13.76 12.54 -18.68
N TYR A 115 13.27 11.84 -17.65
CA TYR A 115 12.17 12.31 -16.80
C TYR A 115 12.55 13.56 -16.00
N GLY A 116 13.83 13.69 -15.61
CA GLY A 116 14.32 14.87 -14.90
C GLY A 116 13.57 15.10 -13.58
N ASN A 117 12.95 16.26 -13.42
CA ASN A 117 12.09 16.60 -12.27
C ASN A 117 10.60 16.36 -12.55
N GLY A 118 10.26 15.67 -13.64
CA GLY A 118 8.90 15.31 -14.03
C GLY A 118 8.08 16.45 -14.65
N ARG A 119 8.62 17.66 -14.79
CA ARG A 119 7.88 18.84 -15.26
C ARG A 119 8.21 19.17 -16.72
N GLY A 120 7.24 19.69 -17.47
CA GLY A 120 7.47 20.22 -18.82
C GLY A 120 7.75 19.14 -19.86
N LEU A 121 7.13 17.97 -19.72
CA LEU A 121 7.39 16.81 -20.57
C LEU A 121 6.43 16.74 -21.77
N TRP A 122 5.28 17.41 -21.71
CA TRP A 122 4.34 17.59 -22.82
C TRP A 122 3.53 18.89 -22.65
N GLY A 123 2.60 19.16 -23.57
CA GLY A 123 1.87 20.43 -23.62
C GLY A 123 0.85 20.61 -22.50
N GLY A 124 -0.21 19.77 -22.49
CA GLY A 124 -1.34 19.92 -21.57
C GLY A 124 -2.69 19.78 -22.29
N VAL A 125 -3.73 20.39 -21.73
CA VAL A 125 -5.08 20.43 -22.32
C VAL A 125 -5.55 21.88 -22.45
N ILE A 126 -6.05 22.25 -23.63
CA ILE A 126 -6.56 23.60 -23.93
C ILE A 126 -8.03 23.51 -24.32
N VAL A 127 -8.87 24.30 -23.67
CA VAL A 127 -10.29 24.46 -24.00
C VAL A 127 -10.58 25.89 -24.41
N LEU A 128 -11.10 26.09 -25.62
CA LEU A 128 -11.40 27.40 -26.18
C LEU A 128 -12.92 27.61 -26.22
N GLY A 129 -13.41 28.66 -25.57
CA GLY A 129 -14.84 28.96 -25.48
C GLY A 129 -15.24 30.30 -26.10
N TYR A 130 -16.55 30.57 -26.07
CA TYR A 130 -17.20 31.79 -26.60
C TYR A 130 -17.51 32.85 -25.53
N ALA A 131 -17.05 32.68 -24.30
CA ALA A 131 -17.31 33.63 -23.23
C ALA A 131 -16.54 34.96 -23.42
N PRO A 132 -17.05 36.07 -22.84
CA PRO A 132 -16.42 37.38 -22.97
C PRO A 132 -14.99 37.43 -22.41
N ILE A 133 -14.14 38.23 -23.06
CA ILE A 133 -12.77 38.54 -22.66
C ILE A 133 -12.53 40.06 -22.85
N SER A 134 -11.54 40.63 -22.18
CA SER A 134 -11.29 42.09 -22.21
C SER A 134 -10.50 42.60 -23.42
N ASN A 135 -9.88 41.71 -24.20
CA ASN A 135 -9.08 42.10 -25.36
C ASN A 135 -9.89 42.85 -26.44
N GLU A 136 -9.22 43.78 -27.13
CA GLU A 136 -9.82 44.56 -28.21
C GLU A 136 -10.44 43.65 -29.30
N GLY A 137 -11.73 43.83 -29.57
CA GLY A 137 -12.47 43.02 -30.54
C GLY A 137 -13.13 41.76 -29.96
N GLY A 138 -12.90 41.44 -28.69
CA GLY A 138 -13.56 40.34 -27.96
C GLY A 138 -13.07 38.94 -28.35
N THR A 139 -11.90 38.84 -28.99
CA THR A 139 -11.26 37.57 -29.34
C THR A 139 -9.75 37.70 -29.27
N SER A 140 -9.07 36.63 -28.86
CA SER A 140 -7.60 36.53 -28.83
C SER A 140 -7.14 35.13 -29.24
N ASN A 141 -5.84 34.82 -29.20
CA ASN A 141 -5.30 33.48 -29.43
C ASN A 141 -4.44 33.09 -28.22
N VAL A 142 -4.56 31.83 -27.80
CA VAL A 142 -3.68 31.28 -26.75
C VAL A 142 -2.28 31.17 -27.31
N GLU A 143 -1.29 31.45 -26.46
CA GLU A 143 0.11 31.24 -26.80
C GLU A 143 0.38 29.75 -27.11
N GLY A 144 1.45 29.44 -27.83
CA GLY A 144 1.70 28.08 -28.34
C GLY A 144 0.75 27.58 -29.45
N LEU A 145 -0.36 28.27 -29.74
CA LEU A 145 -1.30 27.96 -30.82
C LEU A 145 -1.25 29.01 -31.94
N THR A 146 -1.26 28.57 -33.20
CA THR A 146 -1.23 29.47 -34.36
C THR A 146 -2.61 29.61 -35.00
N GLY A 147 -3.23 30.79 -34.87
CA GLY A 147 -4.39 31.20 -35.66
C GLY A 147 -5.72 30.54 -35.28
N ILE A 148 -5.88 30.17 -34.01
CA ILE A 148 -7.10 29.57 -33.46
C ILE A 148 -7.64 30.53 -32.39
N PRO A 149 -8.77 31.23 -32.66
CA PRO A 149 -9.27 32.23 -31.73
C PRO A 149 -10.04 31.60 -30.56
N TYR A 150 -10.06 32.31 -29.44
CA TYR A 150 -11.00 32.14 -28.34
C TYR A 150 -11.69 33.47 -28.02
N GLY A 151 -12.69 33.43 -27.13
CA GLY A 151 -13.47 34.59 -26.72
C GLY A 151 -14.70 34.84 -27.58
N GLY A 152 -15.65 35.59 -27.04
CA GLY A 152 -16.90 35.93 -27.72
C GLY A 152 -17.85 36.73 -26.84
N SER A 153 -19.13 36.41 -26.92
CA SER A 153 -20.18 37.12 -26.18
C SER A 153 -21.09 36.20 -25.36
N ASP A 154 -20.81 34.90 -25.30
CA ASP A 154 -21.65 33.91 -24.65
C ASP A 154 -21.07 33.48 -23.30
N ALA A 155 -21.42 34.23 -22.25
CA ALA A 155 -21.01 33.91 -20.88
C ALA A 155 -21.50 32.53 -20.40
N ALA A 156 -22.50 31.94 -21.06
CA ALA A 156 -23.04 30.61 -20.73
C ALA A 156 -22.57 29.53 -21.70
N ASP A 157 -21.49 29.80 -22.46
CA ASP A 157 -20.88 28.83 -23.36
C ASP A 157 -20.58 27.51 -22.63
N ASN A 158 -20.75 26.40 -23.34
CA ASN A 158 -20.64 25.05 -22.80
C ASN A 158 -19.74 24.23 -23.72
N SER A 159 -18.47 24.16 -23.31
CA SER A 159 -17.41 23.35 -23.92
C SER A 159 -17.38 21.91 -23.39
N GLY A 160 -18.32 21.55 -22.52
CA GLY A 160 -18.54 20.18 -22.06
C GLY A 160 -18.28 19.96 -20.56
N ILE A 161 -17.79 18.76 -20.21
CA ILE A 161 -17.62 18.28 -18.83
C ILE A 161 -16.23 17.66 -18.67
N MET A 162 -15.54 18.05 -17.61
CA MET A 162 -14.36 17.38 -17.07
C MET A 162 -14.61 17.07 -15.60
N LYS A 163 -14.62 15.79 -15.25
CA LYS A 163 -14.82 15.30 -13.88
C LYS A 163 -13.88 14.14 -13.53
N TYR A 164 -13.18 14.22 -12.41
CA TYR A 164 -12.12 13.25 -12.02
C TYR A 164 -11.07 13.09 -13.12
N VAL A 165 -10.49 14.23 -13.53
CA VAL A 165 -9.47 14.30 -14.57
C VAL A 165 -8.15 14.74 -13.95
N ARG A 166 -7.09 13.99 -14.23
CA ARG A 166 -5.72 14.27 -13.82
C ARG A 166 -4.91 14.71 -15.04
N ILE A 167 -4.15 15.79 -14.92
CA ILE A 167 -3.25 16.31 -15.95
C ILE A 167 -1.88 16.49 -15.33
N TRP A 168 -0.96 15.59 -15.63
CA TRP A 168 0.35 15.54 -14.98
C TRP A 168 1.49 15.77 -15.95
N ASN A 169 2.60 16.33 -15.47
CA ASN A 169 3.85 16.46 -16.23
C ASN A 169 3.81 17.39 -17.45
N GLY A 170 2.78 18.25 -17.58
CA GLY A 170 2.62 19.19 -18.69
C GLY A 170 3.49 20.44 -18.55
N GLY A 171 3.14 21.53 -19.24
CA GLY A 171 3.80 22.83 -19.02
C GLY A 171 4.94 23.14 -19.98
N SER A 172 5.01 22.52 -21.15
CA SER A 172 6.21 22.61 -22.00
C SER A 172 6.40 23.99 -22.64
N ALA A 173 7.60 24.55 -22.53
CA ALA A 173 7.99 25.76 -23.24
C ALA A 173 8.29 25.53 -24.74
N ILE A 174 7.68 26.34 -25.61
CA ILE A 174 7.83 26.24 -27.08
C ILE A 174 8.79 27.32 -27.61
N ALA A 175 8.87 28.47 -26.94
CA ALA A 175 9.91 29.48 -27.09
C ALA A 175 10.04 30.25 -25.75
N PRO A 176 11.05 31.12 -25.55
CA PRO A 176 11.05 32.00 -24.39
C PRO A 176 9.79 32.86 -24.37
N ASP A 177 9.07 32.88 -23.25
CA ASP A 177 7.81 33.60 -23.05
C ASP A 177 6.74 33.13 -24.07
N ASN A 178 6.65 31.81 -24.27
CA ASN A 178 5.67 31.12 -25.11
C ASN A 178 5.53 29.66 -24.67
N GLU A 179 4.79 29.48 -23.59
CA GLU A 179 4.58 28.20 -22.93
C GLU A 179 3.14 27.69 -23.13
N ILE A 180 2.91 26.41 -22.86
CA ILE A 180 1.57 25.81 -22.80
C ILE A 180 1.39 25.24 -21.39
N ASN A 181 0.24 25.53 -20.80
CA ASN A 181 -0.05 25.33 -19.38
C ASN A 181 -0.70 23.95 -19.17
N GLY A 182 -0.93 23.56 -17.90
CA GLY A 182 -1.53 22.26 -17.59
C GLY A 182 -2.95 22.14 -18.13
N LEU A 183 -3.86 22.95 -17.60
CA LEU A 183 -5.22 23.12 -18.10
C LEU A 183 -5.49 24.59 -18.43
N THR A 184 -5.51 24.91 -19.72
CA THR A 184 -5.89 26.25 -20.20
C THR A 184 -7.38 26.32 -20.52
N LEU A 185 -8.07 27.31 -19.93
CA LEU A 185 -9.49 27.59 -20.08
C LEU A 185 -9.68 28.99 -20.68
N ALA A 186 -9.47 29.12 -21.99
CA ALA A 186 -9.48 30.40 -22.67
C ALA A 186 -10.89 30.79 -23.14
N GLY A 187 -11.47 31.84 -22.54
CA GLY A 187 -12.82 32.31 -22.85
C GLY A 187 -13.90 31.25 -22.62
N VAL A 188 -13.71 30.34 -21.66
CA VAL A 188 -14.68 29.26 -21.37
C VAL A 188 -15.85 29.79 -20.55
N GLY A 189 -17.07 29.38 -20.93
CA GLY A 189 -18.29 29.82 -20.25
C GLY A 189 -18.68 28.97 -19.04
N ASN A 190 -19.53 29.52 -18.17
CA ASN A 190 -20.06 28.84 -16.97
C ASN A 190 -21.08 27.73 -17.28
N GLY A 191 -21.39 27.50 -18.56
CA GLY A 191 -22.10 26.30 -18.99
C GLY A 191 -21.22 25.06 -19.03
N THR A 192 -19.89 25.21 -18.89
CA THR A 192 -18.89 24.15 -18.85
C THR A 192 -18.67 23.68 -17.41
N THR A 193 -18.54 22.37 -17.20
CA THR A 193 -18.31 21.79 -15.87
C THR A 193 -16.84 21.40 -15.71
N ILE A 194 -16.14 22.00 -14.75
CA ILE A 194 -14.80 21.61 -14.32
C ILE A 194 -14.87 21.27 -12.82
N GLU A 195 -14.97 19.98 -12.52
CA GLU A 195 -15.07 19.48 -11.14
C GLU A 195 -14.07 18.35 -10.88
N TYR A 196 -13.46 18.23 -9.70
CA TYR A 196 -12.52 17.13 -9.42
C TYR A 196 -11.43 17.03 -10.48
N CYS A 197 -10.79 18.16 -10.80
CA CYS A 197 -9.70 18.21 -11.77
C CYS A 197 -8.40 18.51 -11.04
N GLU A 198 -7.34 17.77 -11.38
CA GLU A 198 -6.02 17.95 -10.79
C GLU A 198 -4.99 18.24 -11.87
N VAL A 199 -4.12 19.21 -11.59
CA VAL A 199 -2.90 19.44 -12.35
C VAL A 199 -1.70 19.21 -11.42
N ALA A 200 -0.77 18.34 -11.80
CA ALA A 200 0.40 18.02 -10.96
C ALA A 200 1.70 17.98 -11.76
N LEU A 201 2.79 18.42 -11.14
CA LEU A 201 4.11 18.48 -11.79
C LEU A 201 4.05 19.15 -13.17
N ASN A 202 3.30 20.24 -13.28
CA ASN A 202 3.37 21.08 -14.48
C ASN A 202 4.61 21.98 -14.39
N LEU A 203 5.29 22.26 -15.51
CA LEU A 203 6.40 23.21 -15.49
C LEU A 203 5.91 24.65 -15.41
N ASP A 204 4.98 24.98 -16.30
CA ASP A 204 4.26 26.24 -16.37
C ASP A 204 2.97 26.17 -15.52
N ASP A 205 2.00 27.05 -15.72
CA ASP A 205 0.84 27.18 -14.84
C ASP A 205 0.00 25.91 -14.73
N GLY A 206 -0.60 25.72 -13.57
CA GLY A 206 -1.51 24.61 -13.31
C GLY A 206 -2.80 24.78 -14.11
N PHE A 207 -3.63 25.71 -13.67
CA PHE A 207 -4.85 26.14 -14.33
C PHE A 207 -4.68 27.57 -14.80
N GLU A 208 -4.94 27.82 -16.08
CA GLU A 208 -4.84 29.14 -16.68
C GLU A 208 -6.18 29.58 -17.26
N MET A 209 -6.70 30.71 -16.79
CA MET A 209 -7.97 31.27 -17.22
C MET A 209 -7.76 32.59 -17.97
N PHE A 210 -7.58 32.50 -19.29
CA PHE A 210 -7.64 33.67 -20.18
C PHE A 210 -9.09 34.13 -20.38
N GLY A 211 -9.58 34.98 -19.47
CA GLY A 211 -10.92 35.55 -19.49
C GLY A 211 -12.03 34.50 -19.32
N GLY A 212 -13.27 34.86 -19.68
CA GLY A 212 -14.41 33.96 -19.56
C GLY A 212 -15.05 33.91 -18.17
N THR A 213 -15.91 32.92 -17.96
CA THR A 213 -16.82 32.82 -16.79
C THR A 213 -16.88 31.43 -16.19
N VAL A 214 -16.07 30.47 -16.68
CA VAL A 214 -16.04 29.08 -16.18
C VAL A 214 -15.88 29.04 -14.66
N ASP A 215 -16.57 28.11 -14.01
CA ASP A 215 -16.45 27.91 -12.57
C ASP A 215 -15.61 26.66 -12.27
N LEU A 216 -14.83 26.68 -11.18
CA LEU A 216 -13.93 25.60 -10.74
C LEU A 216 -14.36 25.05 -9.38
N LYS A 217 -14.65 23.75 -9.28
CA LYS A 217 -15.04 23.13 -8.00
C LYS A 217 -14.21 21.88 -7.69
N TYR A 218 -13.69 21.73 -6.48
CA TYR A 218 -12.84 20.58 -6.13
C TYR A 218 -11.65 20.43 -7.08
N CYS A 219 -10.86 21.49 -7.27
CA CYS A 219 -9.70 21.46 -8.17
C CYS A 219 -8.40 21.57 -7.37
N SER A 220 -7.38 20.81 -7.76
CA SER A 220 -6.08 20.81 -7.10
C SER A 220 -4.91 21.07 -8.05
N ALA A 221 -3.96 21.88 -7.60
CA ALA A 221 -2.69 22.14 -8.27
C ALA A 221 -1.54 21.71 -7.35
N VAL A 222 -0.71 20.79 -7.81
CA VAL A 222 0.29 20.10 -6.98
C VAL A 222 1.68 20.22 -7.59
N MET A 223 2.59 20.87 -6.87
CA MET A 223 4.01 21.00 -7.25
C MET A 223 4.21 21.52 -8.67
N VAL A 224 3.36 22.48 -9.05
CA VAL A 224 3.46 23.26 -10.28
C VAL A 224 4.72 24.13 -10.21
N GLY A 225 5.41 24.32 -11.33
CA GLY A 225 6.66 25.08 -11.40
C GLY A 225 6.45 26.58 -11.42
N ASP A 226 5.41 27.04 -12.11
CA ASP A 226 4.97 28.43 -12.14
C ASP A 226 3.71 28.60 -11.27
N ASP A 227 2.67 29.27 -11.76
CA ASP A 227 1.50 29.63 -10.96
C ASP A 227 0.43 28.53 -10.94
N ALA A 228 -0.09 28.20 -9.76
CA ALA A 228 -1.05 27.11 -9.63
C ALA A 228 -2.40 27.42 -10.30
N PHE A 229 -2.91 28.64 -10.10
CA PHE A 229 -4.12 29.16 -10.72
C PHE A 229 -3.84 30.59 -11.19
N ASP A 230 -3.73 30.79 -12.49
CA ASP A 230 -3.54 32.11 -13.10
C ASP A 230 -4.79 32.56 -13.87
N THR A 231 -5.08 33.86 -13.80
CA THR A 231 -6.21 34.50 -14.46
C THR A 231 -5.76 35.76 -15.15
N ASP A 232 -6.16 35.93 -16.41
CA ASP A 232 -5.93 37.16 -17.18
C ASP A 232 -7.18 37.51 -18.02
N ASN A 233 -7.12 38.58 -18.80
CA ASN A 233 -8.06 38.93 -19.88
C ASN A 233 -9.53 39.00 -19.45
N GLY A 234 -9.78 39.41 -18.20
CA GLY A 234 -11.12 39.73 -17.73
C GLY A 234 -11.90 38.57 -17.13
N TYR A 235 -11.25 37.62 -16.47
CA TYR A 235 -11.91 36.43 -15.91
C TYR A 235 -12.97 36.76 -14.85
N GLN A 236 -14.16 36.19 -14.98
CA GLN A 236 -15.35 36.46 -14.14
C GLN A 236 -15.88 35.23 -13.39
N GLY A 237 -15.13 34.13 -13.38
CA GLY A 237 -15.59 32.86 -12.83
C GLY A 237 -15.55 32.77 -11.30
N ARG A 238 -16.11 31.67 -10.78
CA ARG A 238 -16.15 31.33 -9.35
C ARG A 238 -15.30 30.09 -9.06
N GLY A 239 -14.81 29.99 -7.84
CA GLY A 239 -13.97 28.86 -7.39
C GLY A 239 -14.34 28.43 -5.98
N GLN A 240 -14.52 27.12 -5.75
CA GLN A 240 -14.73 26.59 -4.40
C GLN A 240 -14.07 25.23 -4.18
N PHE A 241 -13.49 25.04 -2.99
CA PHE A 241 -12.72 23.83 -2.65
C PHE A 241 -11.49 23.69 -3.54
N LEU A 242 -10.65 24.73 -3.58
CA LEU A 242 -9.41 24.73 -4.35
C LEU A 242 -8.22 24.39 -3.45
N VAL A 243 -7.38 23.44 -3.87
CA VAL A 243 -6.17 23.06 -3.15
C VAL A 243 -4.94 23.43 -3.95
N VAL A 244 -3.98 24.08 -3.31
CA VAL A 244 -2.64 24.29 -3.87
C VAL A 244 -1.60 23.72 -2.92
N VAL A 245 -0.75 22.82 -3.42
CA VAL A 245 0.38 22.24 -2.69
C VAL A 245 1.68 22.62 -3.39
N LYS A 246 2.48 23.48 -2.77
CA LYS A 246 3.70 24.05 -3.35
C LYS A 246 4.97 23.37 -2.82
N GLY A 247 5.85 22.97 -3.74
CA GLY A 247 7.24 22.64 -3.39
C GLY A 247 8.08 23.92 -3.25
N ASP A 248 9.33 23.80 -2.82
CA ASP A 248 10.24 24.98 -2.69
C ASP A 248 10.59 25.66 -4.02
N PHE A 249 10.23 25.03 -5.14
CA PHE A 249 10.48 25.53 -6.50
C PHE A 249 9.22 26.08 -7.17
N SER A 250 8.08 26.00 -6.50
CA SER A 250 6.79 26.45 -7.04
C SER A 250 6.68 27.96 -6.87
N ASP A 251 6.06 28.62 -7.84
CA ASP A 251 5.81 30.05 -7.81
C ASP A 251 4.53 30.37 -7.00
N LYS A 252 3.56 31.10 -7.57
CA LYS A 252 2.40 31.57 -6.83
C LYS A 252 1.32 30.51 -6.71
N SER A 253 0.54 30.60 -5.65
CA SER A 253 -0.68 29.80 -5.55
C SER A 253 -1.79 30.36 -6.42
N HIS A 254 -1.85 31.68 -6.51
CA HIS A 254 -2.66 32.41 -7.47
C HIS A 254 -1.89 33.63 -7.95
N GLU A 255 -1.74 33.78 -9.26
CA GLU A 255 -1.42 35.05 -9.91
C GLU A 255 -2.70 35.53 -10.60
N MET A 256 -3.03 36.81 -10.49
CA MET A 256 -4.32 37.30 -11.00
C MET A 256 -4.20 38.69 -11.61
N ASP A 257 -4.39 38.74 -12.92
CA ASP A 257 -4.22 39.89 -13.80
C ASP A 257 -5.49 40.29 -14.54
N ASN A 258 -5.47 41.51 -15.09
CA ASN A 258 -6.57 42.07 -15.87
C ASN A 258 -6.14 42.89 -17.08
N ALA A 259 -5.00 43.60 -17.02
CA ALA A 259 -4.76 44.70 -17.95
C ALA A 259 -4.61 44.22 -19.39
N THR A 260 -5.45 44.77 -20.29
CA THR A 260 -5.31 44.51 -21.73
C THR A 260 -4.98 45.79 -22.46
N GLY A 261 -3.99 45.73 -23.36
CA GLY A 261 -3.54 46.92 -24.11
C GLY A 261 -2.97 48.04 -23.24
N GLY A 262 -2.53 47.74 -22.00
CA GLY A 262 -2.05 48.71 -21.02
C GLY A 262 -3.14 49.45 -20.25
N ASP A 263 -4.39 48.99 -20.33
CA ASP A 263 -5.53 49.50 -19.56
C ASP A 263 -5.85 48.58 -18.38
N ASN A 264 -5.44 48.97 -17.17
CA ASN A 264 -5.76 48.24 -15.92
C ASN A 264 -7.27 48.17 -15.66
N ASP A 265 -8.07 49.03 -16.29
CA ASP A 265 -9.51 49.12 -16.10
C ASP A 265 -10.30 48.45 -17.23
N SER A 266 -9.63 47.62 -18.06
CA SER A 266 -10.22 46.93 -19.20
C SER A 266 -11.43 46.06 -18.82
N GLN A 267 -12.38 45.88 -19.76
CA GLN A 267 -13.70 45.28 -19.48
C GLN A 267 -14.01 44.09 -20.40
N PRO A 268 -14.62 42.98 -19.90
CA PRO A 268 -14.92 42.73 -18.48
C PRO A 268 -13.64 42.72 -17.64
N ARG A 269 -13.67 43.31 -16.45
CA ARG A 269 -12.49 43.38 -15.58
C ARG A 269 -12.37 42.12 -14.75
N SER A 270 -11.21 41.47 -14.68
CA SER A 270 -10.98 40.27 -13.87
C SER A 270 -11.47 40.47 -12.43
N HIS A 271 -12.37 39.58 -12.00
CA HIS A 271 -13.00 39.64 -10.69
C HIS A 271 -13.34 38.22 -10.20
N PRO A 272 -12.34 37.36 -10.00
CA PRO A 272 -12.54 36.02 -9.47
C PRO A 272 -13.23 36.05 -8.10
N LYS A 273 -14.09 35.06 -7.85
CA LYS A 273 -14.76 34.88 -6.55
C LYS A 273 -14.39 33.52 -6.00
N PHE A 274 -13.40 33.46 -5.12
CA PHE A 274 -12.88 32.21 -4.60
C PHE A 274 -13.17 32.07 -3.11
N ALA A 275 -13.72 30.93 -2.72
CA ALA A 275 -14.04 30.58 -1.35
C ALA A 275 -13.54 29.18 -1.00
N ASN A 276 -13.23 28.93 0.27
CA ASN A 276 -12.80 27.60 0.73
C ASN A 276 -11.57 27.10 -0.02
N VAL A 277 -10.46 27.81 0.14
CA VAL A 277 -9.20 27.53 -0.55
C VAL A 277 -8.14 27.14 0.48
N THR A 278 -7.49 26.00 0.28
CA THR A 278 -6.31 25.60 1.07
C THR A 278 -5.08 25.76 0.22
N SER A 279 -4.12 26.54 0.69
CA SER A 279 -2.84 26.74 0.02
C SER A 279 -1.71 26.52 1.00
N ILE A 280 -0.87 25.53 0.71
CA ILE A 280 0.24 25.14 1.58
C ILE A 280 1.53 25.07 0.78
N GLY A 281 2.62 25.60 1.35
CA GLY A 281 3.91 25.65 0.67
C GLY A 281 5.07 25.22 1.54
N GLY A 282 6.10 24.70 0.89
CA GLY A 282 7.41 24.49 1.50
C GLY A 282 8.00 25.79 2.05
N PRO A 283 9.00 25.70 2.94
CA PRO A 283 9.59 26.86 3.60
C PRO A 283 10.29 27.85 2.66
N ASN A 284 10.56 27.45 1.40
CA ASN A 284 11.15 28.35 0.39
C ASN A 284 10.24 28.58 -0.83
N ALA A 285 8.97 28.14 -0.78
CA ALA A 285 8.01 28.45 -1.84
C ALA A 285 7.70 29.96 -1.86
N ASP A 286 7.32 30.48 -3.03
CA ASP A 286 7.06 31.93 -3.22
C ASP A 286 5.72 32.39 -2.59
N ASP A 287 5.22 33.58 -2.94
CA ASP A 287 3.98 34.17 -2.41
C ASP A 287 2.74 33.28 -2.72
N HIS A 288 1.69 33.38 -1.92
CA HIS A 288 0.44 32.65 -2.17
C HIS A 288 -0.45 33.36 -3.18
N LEU A 289 -1.08 34.48 -2.82
CA LEU A 289 -1.91 35.24 -3.76
C LEU A 289 -1.17 36.51 -4.17
N ARG A 290 -1.03 36.70 -5.48
CA ARG A 290 -0.51 37.92 -6.08
C ARG A 290 -1.55 38.52 -7.02
N LEU A 291 -2.02 39.71 -6.67
CA LEU A 291 -3.05 40.45 -7.38
C LEU A 291 -2.41 41.65 -8.08
N ARG A 292 -2.63 41.81 -9.38
CA ARG A 292 -1.95 42.85 -10.16
C ARG A 292 -2.85 43.44 -11.22
N GLU A 293 -2.33 44.47 -11.89
CA GLU A 293 -2.85 44.98 -13.17
C GLU A 293 -4.34 45.36 -13.20
N GLY A 294 -4.91 45.76 -12.07
CA GLY A 294 -6.31 46.18 -11.97
C GLY A 294 -7.30 45.06 -11.68
N THR A 295 -6.82 43.91 -11.21
CA THR A 295 -7.66 42.79 -10.79
C THR A 295 -8.44 43.09 -9.52
N GLY A 296 -9.72 42.75 -9.54
CA GLY A 296 -10.58 42.70 -8.38
C GLY A 296 -10.78 41.31 -7.81
N GLY A 297 -11.77 41.18 -6.93
CA GLY A 297 -12.14 39.84 -6.48
C GLY A 297 -12.87 39.78 -5.15
N ASP A 298 -13.33 38.58 -4.83
CA ASP A 298 -13.92 38.24 -3.53
C ASP A 298 -13.26 36.96 -2.99
N PHE A 299 -12.39 37.10 -1.98
CA PHE A 299 -11.55 36.04 -1.43
C PHE A 299 -11.89 35.75 0.03
N ARG A 300 -12.47 34.57 0.29
CA ARG A 300 -12.98 34.18 1.62
C ARG A 300 -12.58 32.78 2.04
N ASN A 301 -12.58 32.54 3.35
CA ASN A 301 -12.37 31.21 3.91
C ASN A 301 -11.09 30.53 3.40
N TYR A 302 -10.00 31.29 3.27
CA TYR A 302 -8.67 30.76 2.92
C TYR A 302 -7.97 30.17 4.15
N LEU A 303 -7.25 29.06 3.95
CA LEU A 303 -6.19 28.56 4.82
C LEU A 303 -4.86 28.63 4.08
N ILE A 304 -3.94 29.45 4.57
CA ILE A 304 -2.61 29.64 4.00
C ILE A 304 -1.57 29.21 5.04
N VAL A 305 -0.67 28.30 4.66
CA VAL A 305 0.38 27.74 5.55
C VAL A 305 1.72 27.65 4.80
N GLY A 306 2.81 28.16 5.40
CA GLY A 306 4.13 28.15 4.75
C GLY A 306 4.27 29.21 3.65
N GLY A 307 5.25 29.07 2.75
CA GLY A 307 5.50 30.04 1.65
C GLY A 307 6.15 31.36 2.10
N ASP A 308 6.22 32.35 1.20
CA ASP A 308 6.76 33.69 1.49
C ASP A 308 5.66 34.64 1.99
N ASP A 309 4.95 35.37 1.11
CA ASP A 309 3.83 36.25 1.50
C ASP A 309 2.44 35.60 1.30
N ALA A 310 1.44 35.93 2.12
CA ALA A 310 0.08 35.38 1.93
C ALA A 310 -0.72 36.12 0.86
N PHE A 311 -0.86 37.44 1.00
CA PHE A 311 -1.57 38.29 0.05
C PHE A 311 -0.65 39.43 -0.39
N ARG A 312 -0.44 39.56 -1.68
CA ARG A 312 0.32 40.65 -2.29
C ARG A 312 -0.53 41.37 -3.32
N ASN A 313 -0.58 42.69 -3.24
CA ASN A 313 -1.29 43.54 -4.19
C ASN A 313 -0.32 44.52 -4.84
N ASP A 314 -0.02 44.31 -6.13
CA ASP A 314 0.90 45.17 -6.87
C ASP A 314 0.17 46.37 -7.52
N ASN A 315 -1.11 46.22 -7.93
CA ASN A 315 -1.91 47.30 -8.54
C ASN A 315 -3.40 46.89 -8.69
N ASN A 316 -4.32 47.66 -8.10
CA ASN A 316 -5.77 47.44 -8.12
C ASN A 316 -6.55 48.34 -9.10
N GLY A 317 -5.87 49.13 -9.94
CA GLY A 317 -6.53 50.02 -10.91
C GLY A 317 -7.46 51.02 -10.23
N SER A 318 -8.73 51.08 -10.67
CA SER A 318 -9.74 51.93 -10.05
C SER A 318 -10.50 51.30 -8.88
N GLU A 319 -10.18 50.07 -8.48
CA GLU A 319 -11.01 49.32 -7.54
C GLU A 319 -10.92 49.79 -6.10
N VAL A 320 -12.03 49.63 -5.37
CA VAL A 320 -12.05 49.83 -3.92
C VAL A 320 -11.54 48.57 -3.23
N ILE A 321 -10.35 48.64 -2.62
CA ILE A 321 -9.85 47.56 -1.76
C ILE A 321 -10.53 47.64 -0.39
N THR A 322 -11.07 46.53 0.11
CA THR A 322 -11.78 46.50 1.39
C THR A 322 -11.73 45.15 2.10
N GLN A 323 -11.76 45.16 3.44
CA GLN A 323 -12.03 43.98 4.28
C GLN A 323 -13.44 44.01 4.89
N ASP A 324 -14.27 45.01 4.52
CA ASP A 324 -15.65 45.20 4.98
C ASP A 324 -16.56 45.55 3.79
N ILE A 325 -17.47 44.64 3.44
CA ILE A 325 -18.38 44.79 2.29
C ILE A 325 -19.71 45.49 2.66
N SER A 326 -19.82 46.10 3.85
CA SER A 326 -21.06 46.71 4.35
C SER A 326 -21.53 47.97 3.61
N ASP A 327 -20.73 48.57 2.73
CA ASP A 327 -21.15 49.65 1.82
C ASP A 327 -21.70 49.10 0.48
N THR A 328 -22.98 48.75 0.49
CA THR A 328 -23.71 48.15 -0.65
C THR A 328 -24.14 49.17 -1.72
N SER A 329 -23.46 50.30 -1.85
CA SER A 329 -23.85 51.36 -2.81
C SER A 329 -23.29 51.20 -4.23
N LEU A 330 -22.45 50.20 -4.49
CA LEU A 330 -21.90 49.94 -5.84
C LEU A 330 -22.89 49.16 -6.71
N SER A 331 -23.17 49.67 -7.92
CA SER A 331 -24.12 49.06 -8.87
C SER A 331 -23.50 47.98 -9.77
N TYR A 332 -22.19 47.76 -9.66
CA TYR A 332 -21.38 46.75 -10.36
C TYR A 332 -20.19 46.33 -9.45
N PRO A 333 -19.60 45.13 -9.62
CA PRO A 333 -18.36 44.77 -8.93
C PRO A 333 -17.24 45.71 -9.40
N ASP A 334 -16.66 46.46 -8.48
CA ASP A 334 -15.54 47.41 -8.68
C ASP A 334 -14.77 47.47 -7.34
N TYR A 335 -14.48 46.28 -6.81
CA TYR A 335 -13.90 46.11 -5.48
C TYR A 335 -13.00 44.87 -5.40
N LEU A 336 -11.98 44.99 -4.56
CA LEU A 336 -11.14 43.89 -4.13
C LEU A 336 -11.43 43.60 -2.67
N TYR A 337 -12.09 42.47 -2.39
CA TYR A 337 -12.44 42.04 -1.05
C TYR A 337 -11.58 40.86 -0.60
N ILE A 338 -10.84 41.06 0.50
CA ILE A 338 -10.10 40.00 1.18
C ILE A 338 -10.59 39.91 2.61
N SER A 339 -11.21 38.78 2.97
CA SER A 339 -11.77 38.61 4.30
C SER A 339 -10.71 38.69 5.40
N PRO A 340 -10.98 39.40 6.52
CA PRO A 340 -10.10 39.38 7.68
C PRO A 340 -10.13 38.05 8.45
N ASN A 341 -11.07 37.16 8.13
CA ASN A 341 -11.19 35.84 8.75
C ASN A 341 -10.36 34.76 8.03
N ASN A 342 -9.72 35.07 6.90
CA ASN A 342 -8.74 34.19 6.28
C ASN A 342 -7.62 33.86 7.28
N VAL A 343 -7.05 32.65 7.19
CA VAL A 343 -5.95 32.20 8.05
C VAL A 343 -4.65 32.23 7.24
N ALA A 344 -3.60 32.81 7.82
CA ALA A 344 -2.25 32.85 7.27
C ALA A 344 -1.25 32.57 8.39
N VAL A 345 -0.42 31.53 8.26
CA VAL A 345 0.48 31.08 9.32
C VAL A 345 1.76 30.49 8.74
N ASP A 346 2.85 30.57 9.51
CA ASP A 346 4.17 30.02 9.17
C ASP A 346 4.78 30.54 7.86
N LEU A 347 4.41 31.76 7.49
CA LEU A 347 4.98 32.51 6.36
C LEU A 347 6.44 32.90 6.61
N GLY A 348 7.22 32.94 5.53
CA GLY A 348 8.55 33.55 5.49
C GLY A 348 8.52 35.08 5.45
N GLY A 349 7.45 35.65 4.87
CA GLY A 349 7.22 37.06 4.63
C GLY A 349 6.05 37.63 5.44
N ASP A 350 5.25 38.49 4.80
CA ASP A 350 4.15 39.25 5.39
C ASP A 350 2.77 38.64 5.07
N ASP A 351 1.81 38.77 5.99
CA ASP A 351 0.41 38.40 5.74
C ASP A 351 -0.18 39.22 4.57
N PHE A 352 0.18 40.51 4.50
CA PHE A 352 -0.26 41.46 3.47
C PHE A 352 0.92 42.34 3.03
N LYS A 353 1.23 42.31 1.74
CA LYS A 353 2.33 43.07 1.13
C LYS A 353 1.83 44.01 0.04
N ASP A 354 2.42 45.21 0.00
CA ASP A 354 2.18 46.27 -0.98
C ASP A 354 0.74 46.87 -1.01
N PHE A 355 -0.04 46.72 0.07
CA PHE A 355 -1.35 47.39 0.26
C PHE A 355 -1.28 48.87 0.71
N ASP A 356 -0.14 49.54 0.48
CA ASP A 356 0.22 50.89 0.96
C ASP A 356 0.38 51.93 -0.19
N GLU A 357 0.15 51.52 -1.45
CA GLU A 357 0.48 52.34 -2.61
C GLU A 357 -0.34 53.65 -2.71
N SER A 358 0.10 54.60 -3.53
CA SER A 358 -0.47 55.97 -3.59
C SER A 358 -1.94 56.06 -4.02
N THR A 359 -2.52 54.95 -4.49
CA THR A 359 -3.95 54.76 -4.84
C THR A 359 -4.77 54.19 -3.69
N ASP A 360 -4.12 53.66 -2.66
CA ASP A 360 -4.77 52.95 -1.56
C ASP A 360 -5.12 53.91 -0.43
N ASP A 361 -6.24 53.63 0.25
CA ASP A 361 -6.60 54.35 1.47
C ASP A 361 -5.65 53.91 2.58
N ALA A 362 -4.57 54.66 2.77
CA ALA A 362 -3.58 54.48 3.84
C ALA A 362 -4.17 54.50 5.28
N SER A 363 -5.49 54.68 5.44
CA SER A 363 -6.20 54.49 6.71
C SER A 363 -6.80 53.09 6.92
N LEU A 364 -6.81 52.23 5.89
CA LEU A 364 -7.24 50.84 5.98
C LEU A 364 -6.17 50.01 6.70
N THR A 365 -6.62 49.19 7.66
CA THR A 365 -5.76 48.21 8.34
C THR A 365 -6.17 46.83 7.87
N PHE A 366 -5.24 46.10 7.27
CA PHE A 366 -5.45 44.72 6.86
C PHE A 366 -4.99 43.75 7.94
N SER A 367 -5.72 42.64 8.11
CA SER A 367 -5.34 41.56 9.01
C SER A 367 -5.84 40.21 8.50
N ALA A 368 -5.13 39.14 8.88
CA ALA A 368 -5.54 37.74 8.78
C ALA A 368 -5.44 37.08 10.17
N LEU A 369 -6.03 35.91 10.32
CA LEU A 369 -5.90 35.09 11.52
C LEU A 369 -4.57 34.31 11.49
N SER A 370 -3.72 34.53 12.49
CA SER A 370 -2.39 33.89 12.58
C SER A 370 -2.38 32.66 13.50
N THR A 371 -3.43 31.84 13.47
CA THR A 371 -3.56 30.66 14.34
C THR A 371 -3.44 29.39 13.52
N ASP A 372 -2.55 28.50 13.95
CA ASP A 372 -2.28 27.22 13.30
C ASP A 372 -3.57 26.39 13.09
N PRO A 373 -3.94 26.08 11.82
CA PRO A 373 -5.06 25.22 11.50
C PRO A 373 -4.77 23.72 11.70
N GLY A 374 -3.51 23.32 11.93
CA GLY A 374 -3.07 21.95 12.12
C GLY A 374 -2.78 21.20 10.81
N LEU A 375 -2.41 21.93 9.74
CA LEU A 375 -1.97 21.33 8.49
C LEU A 375 -0.46 21.05 8.57
N GLU A 376 0.00 19.95 7.95
CA GLU A 376 1.42 19.57 7.96
C GLU A 376 1.95 19.41 6.54
N ILE A 377 3.18 19.84 6.30
CA ILE A 377 3.90 19.65 5.04
C ILE A 377 5.37 19.32 5.32
N VAL A 378 5.90 18.33 4.61
CA VAL A 378 7.32 17.96 4.64
C VAL A 378 7.88 17.97 3.23
N VAL A 379 8.98 18.69 3.04
CA VAL A 379 9.74 18.70 1.79
C VAL A 379 11.08 17.99 1.92
N ASP A 380 11.56 17.41 0.82
CA ASP A 380 12.88 16.79 0.74
C ASP A 380 14.01 17.81 0.51
N GLY A 381 15.25 17.32 0.38
CA GLY A 381 16.41 18.19 0.16
C GLY A 381 16.45 18.90 -1.19
N GLN A 382 15.52 18.61 -2.10
CA GLN A 382 15.36 19.21 -3.42
C GLN A 382 14.10 20.07 -3.48
N GLY A 383 13.35 20.19 -2.38
CA GLY A 383 12.13 20.99 -2.33
C GLY A 383 10.86 20.27 -2.76
N MET A 384 10.91 18.96 -3.01
CA MET A 384 9.73 18.17 -3.37
C MET A 384 8.93 17.83 -2.12
N VAL A 385 7.60 17.90 -2.19
CA VAL A 385 6.74 17.46 -1.08
C VAL A 385 6.77 15.93 -0.97
N ILE A 386 7.05 15.42 0.22
CA ILE A 386 7.20 13.98 0.51
C ILE A 386 6.28 13.46 1.61
N ASP A 387 5.63 14.36 2.35
CA ASP A 387 4.60 14.04 3.35
C ASP A 387 3.71 15.28 3.53
N LEU A 388 2.42 15.06 3.75
CA LEU A 388 1.40 16.10 3.77
C LEU A 388 0.17 15.66 4.56
N ASN A 389 -0.34 16.53 5.43
CA ASN A 389 -1.66 16.41 6.03
C ASN A 389 -2.46 17.69 5.80
N LEU A 390 -3.53 17.59 5.01
CA LEU A 390 -4.42 18.70 4.69
C LEU A 390 -5.69 18.75 5.55
N THR A 391 -5.85 17.84 6.51
CA THR A 391 -7.02 17.79 7.39
C THR A 391 -6.82 18.74 8.57
N PRO A 392 -7.59 19.83 8.68
CA PRO A 392 -7.46 20.76 9.79
C PRO A 392 -7.96 20.16 11.11
N THR A 393 -7.37 20.59 12.21
CA THR A 393 -7.79 20.19 13.56
C THR A 393 -9.24 20.62 13.85
N THR A 394 -10.08 19.70 14.32
CA THR A 394 -11.55 19.90 14.44
C THR A 394 -11.99 20.95 15.47
N ASN A 395 -11.07 21.49 16.27
CA ASN A 395 -11.31 22.59 17.21
C ASN A 395 -10.37 23.79 16.96
N GLY A 396 -9.78 23.86 15.76
CA GLY A 396 -8.80 24.88 15.36
C GLY A 396 -9.41 26.04 14.58
N SER A 397 -8.53 26.93 14.13
CA SER A 397 -8.87 28.19 13.42
C SER A 397 -9.62 27.99 12.09
N ALA A 398 -9.55 26.78 11.53
CA ALA A 398 -10.33 26.37 10.38
C ALA A 398 -11.84 26.35 10.66
N PHE A 399 -12.30 26.09 11.88
CA PHE A 399 -13.73 25.95 12.21
C PHE A 399 -14.33 27.18 12.92
N ASP A 400 -13.51 28.18 13.25
CA ASP A 400 -13.93 29.41 13.92
C ASP A 400 -14.19 30.55 12.93
N ASN A 401 -15.18 31.41 13.17
CA ASN A 401 -15.44 32.62 12.37
C ASN A 401 -15.41 32.39 10.84
N VAL A 402 -16.06 31.33 10.37
CA VAL A 402 -16.19 31.02 8.94
C VAL A 402 -17.11 32.04 8.29
N ASP A 403 -16.67 32.64 7.18
CA ASP A 403 -17.45 33.63 6.44
C ASP A 403 -18.61 32.98 5.71
N ASP A 404 -19.70 33.75 5.60
CA ASP A 404 -20.75 33.43 4.64
C ASP A 404 -20.20 33.61 3.21
N VAL A 405 -20.37 32.57 2.38
CA VAL A 405 -20.05 32.64 0.95
C VAL A 405 -21.12 33.44 0.20
N VAL A 406 -20.82 33.86 -1.03
CA VAL A 406 -21.80 34.56 -1.88
C VAL A 406 -23.00 33.64 -2.11
N ALA A 407 -24.20 34.10 -1.75
CA ALA A 407 -25.41 33.31 -1.87
C ALA A 407 -25.86 33.19 -3.34
N ASP A 408 -25.46 32.09 -4.00
CA ASP A 408 -25.84 31.76 -5.37
C ASP A 408 -26.05 30.24 -5.57
N ASP A 409 -26.03 29.77 -6.82
CA ASP A 409 -26.24 28.37 -7.21
C ASP A 409 -24.96 27.51 -7.25
N PHE A 410 -23.80 28.12 -7.05
CA PHE A 410 -22.49 27.48 -7.15
C PHE A 410 -21.87 27.22 -5.78
N PHE A 411 -21.81 28.26 -4.94
CA PHE A 411 -21.17 28.17 -3.64
C PHE A 411 -22.01 27.39 -2.63
N GLU A 412 -21.33 26.50 -1.91
CA GLU A 412 -21.87 25.75 -0.78
C GLU A 412 -21.42 26.38 0.53
N GLN A 413 -22.35 26.78 1.40
CA GLN A 413 -21.97 27.26 2.73
C GLN A 413 -21.39 26.11 3.57
N THR A 414 -20.18 26.28 4.09
CA THR A 414 -19.51 25.32 4.97
C THR A 414 -19.47 25.80 6.42
N THR A 415 -19.06 24.90 7.32
CA THR A 415 -18.71 25.20 8.73
C THR A 415 -17.20 25.25 8.95
N PHE A 416 -16.40 25.33 7.89
CA PHE A 416 -14.93 25.36 7.95
C PHE A 416 -14.34 26.25 6.84
N LYS A 417 -13.15 26.78 7.08
CA LYS A 417 -12.28 27.44 6.10
C LYS A 417 -11.35 26.43 5.45
N GLY A 418 -10.82 26.78 4.30
CA GLY A 418 -10.01 25.88 3.48
C GLY A 418 -10.89 24.98 2.61
N ALA A 419 -10.23 24.24 1.73
CA ALA A 419 -10.84 23.34 0.77
C ALA A 419 -11.17 21.97 1.35
N ILE A 420 -10.57 21.60 2.49
CA ILE A 420 -10.74 20.31 3.15
C ILE A 420 -11.21 20.56 4.59
N GLY A 421 -12.29 19.87 4.97
CA GLY A 421 -12.85 19.88 6.32
C GLY A 421 -12.48 18.59 7.05
N THR A 422 -13.47 17.81 7.46
CA THR A 422 -13.24 16.48 8.08
C THR A 422 -13.21 15.33 7.07
N VAL A 423 -13.43 15.61 5.79
CA VAL A 423 -13.42 14.62 4.71
C VAL A 423 -12.48 15.15 3.64
N ASP A 424 -11.45 14.37 3.34
CA ASP A 424 -10.48 14.71 2.32
C ASP A 424 -10.93 14.18 0.96
N TRP A 425 -11.33 15.09 0.07
CA TRP A 425 -11.82 14.72 -1.25
C TRP A 425 -10.70 14.41 -2.25
N LEU A 426 -9.42 14.58 -1.88
CA LEU A 426 -8.26 14.17 -2.70
C LEU A 426 -7.90 12.70 -2.50
N ALA A 427 -8.43 12.04 -1.47
CA ALA A 427 -8.21 10.63 -1.22
C ALA A 427 -8.69 9.75 -2.40
N ASP A 428 -8.03 8.62 -2.61
CA ASP A 428 -8.32 7.60 -3.62
C ASP A 428 -8.06 7.98 -5.08
N TRP A 429 -7.83 9.26 -5.40
CA TRP A 429 -7.68 9.69 -6.80
C TRP A 429 -6.71 10.83 -7.07
N SER A 430 -6.11 11.51 -6.10
CA SER A 430 -5.10 12.56 -6.41
C SER A 430 -3.71 11.98 -6.68
N TYR A 431 -2.83 12.79 -7.25
CA TYR A 431 -1.39 12.54 -7.30
C TYR A 431 -0.83 12.32 -5.89
N LEU A 432 -1.25 13.16 -4.94
CA LEU A 432 -0.79 13.10 -3.56
C LEU A 432 -1.14 11.77 -2.89
N TYR A 433 -2.34 11.25 -3.13
CA TYR A 433 -2.76 9.93 -2.64
C TYR A 433 -2.03 8.80 -3.36
N GLU A 434 -1.98 8.82 -4.70
CA GLU A 434 -1.37 7.75 -5.50
C GLU A 434 0.11 7.53 -5.18
N TYR A 435 0.82 8.60 -4.82
CA TYR A 435 2.23 8.55 -4.45
C TYR A 435 2.47 8.43 -2.93
N GLY A 436 1.40 8.23 -2.14
CA GLY A 436 1.50 8.04 -0.69
C GLY A 436 2.05 9.27 0.06
N ILE A 437 1.84 10.46 -0.49
CA ILE A 437 2.28 11.74 0.11
C ILE A 437 1.27 12.20 1.17
N MET A 438 -0.01 11.85 1.03
CA MET A 438 -1.03 12.18 2.04
C MET A 438 -1.02 11.18 3.19
N THR A 439 -0.81 11.66 4.40
CA THR A 439 -1.05 10.92 5.63
C THR A 439 -2.21 11.57 6.37
N GLY A 440 -3.22 10.81 6.82
CA GLY A 440 -4.21 11.37 7.75
C GLY A 440 -3.71 11.33 9.19
N GLU A 441 -4.58 11.56 10.17
CA GLU A 441 -4.14 11.85 11.53
C GLU A 441 -3.37 10.67 12.16
N THR A 442 -2.33 11.01 12.91
CA THR A 442 -1.70 10.07 13.84
C THR A 442 -2.52 10.00 15.12
N VAL A 443 -3.22 8.88 15.34
CA VAL A 443 -4.08 8.68 16.51
C VAL A 443 -3.37 7.81 17.54
N VAL A 444 -3.01 8.37 18.70
CA VAL A 444 -2.42 7.60 19.80
C VAL A 444 -3.54 7.00 20.67
N VAL A 445 -3.55 5.67 20.77
CA VAL A 445 -4.56 4.89 21.49
C VAL A 445 -3.93 4.23 22.72
N GLN A 446 -4.57 4.37 23.88
CA GLN A 446 -4.15 3.74 25.14
C GLN A 446 -5.34 3.65 26.12
N GLY A 447 -5.37 2.61 26.97
CA GLY A 447 -6.39 2.45 28.01
C GLY A 447 -7.74 1.95 27.51
N ASP A 448 -8.82 2.32 28.20
CA ASP A 448 -10.16 1.77 27.95
C ASP A 448 -10.89 2.48 26.79
N ILE A 449 -11.37 1.70 25.81
CA ILE A 449 -12.32 2.12 24.78
C ILE A 449 -13.74 1.79 25.30
N THR A 450 -14.46 2.83 25.72
CA THR A 450 -15.73 2.72 26.46
C THR A 450 -16.98 3.03 25.64
N SER A 451 -16.81 3.35 24.35
CA SER A 451 -17.89 3.58 23.38
C SER A 451 -17.47 3.04 22.03
N ASP A 452 -18.44 2.71 21.18
CA ASP A 452 -18.16 2.24 19.82
C ASP A 452 -17.24 3.21 19.08
N GLN A 453 -16.25 2.65 18.37
CA GLN A 453 -15.29 3.41 17.58
C GLN A 453 -15.14 2.78 16.19
N THR A 454 -14.77 3.62 15.23
CA THR A 454 -14.36 3.20 13.89
C THR A 454 -12.96 3.72 13.63
N TRP A 455 -12.04 2.82 13.27
CA TRP A 455 -10.70 3.14 12.82
C TRP A 455 -10.65 3.04 11.29
N SER A 456 -10.20 4.10 10.62
CA SER A 456 -10.19 4.24 9.15
C SER A 456 -8.77 4.20 8.58
N SER A 457 -8.61 3.82 7.31
CA SER A 457 -7.31 3.86 6.60
C SER A 457 -6.78 5.27 6.37
N GLU A 458 -7.60 6.30 6.57
CA GLU A 458 -7.16 7.69 6.55
C GLU A 458 -6.14 7.94 7.68
N ASN A 459 -6.30 7.32 8.84
CA ASN A 459 -5.48 7.57 10.01
C ASN A 459 -4.45 6.46 10.25
N THR A 460 -3.34 6.81 10.92
CA THR A 460 -2.42 5.81 11.47
C THR A 460 -2.61 5.71 12.99
N TYR A 461 -2.97 4.52 13.48
CA TYR A 461 -3.24 4.31 14.90
C TYR A 461 -2.01 3.77 15.61
N TYR A 462 -1.57 4.40 16.71
CA TYR A 462 -0.48 3.91 17.54
C TYR A 462 -0.99 3.39 18.88
N LEU A 463 -0.82 2.10 19.14
CA LEU A 463 -1.04 1.52 20.46
C LEU A 463 0.13 1.91 21.37
N ASN A 464 -0.14 2.74 22.37
CA ASN A 464 0.86 3.26 23.32
C ASN A 464 0.63 2.71 24.74
N GLY A 465 0.37 1.41 24.81
CA GLY A 465 0.09 0.66 26.04
C GLY A 465 -0.98 -0.40 25.82
N GLN A 466 -1.37 -1.08 26.89
CA GLN A 466 -2.49 -2.03 26.84
C GLN A 466 -3.80 -1.25 26.61
N THR A 467 -4.53 -1.64 25.57
CA THR A 467 -5.76 -0.99 25.13
C THR A 467 -6.92 -1.97 25.23
N PHE A 468 -8.00 -1.61 25.93
CA PHE A 468 -9.08 -2.52 26.29
C PHE A 468 -10.41 -2.07 25.67
N VAL A 469 -10.97 -2.86 24.76
CA VAL A 469 -12.35 -2.67 24.28
C VAL A 469 -13.28 -3.30 25.30
N LYS A 470 -14.12 -2.47 25.94
CA LYS A 470 -14.91 -2.87 27.10
C LYS A 470 -16.22 -3.58 26.74
N ASP A 471 -16.79 -4.31 27.70
CA ASP A 471 -18.08 -4.99 27.56
C ASP A 471 -19.17 -4.09 26.93
N GLY A 472 -19.85 -4.59 25.91
CA GLY A 472 -20.89 -3.88 25.17
C GLY A 472 -20.39 -2.94 24.08
N VAL A 473 -19.08 -2.79 23.89
CA VAL A 473 -18.47 -1.92 22.88
C VAL A 473 -18.04 -2.72 21.64
N THR A 474 -18.23 -2.14 20.45
CA THR A 474 -17.70 -2.64 19.19
C THR A 474 -16.61 -1.71 18.65
N LEU A 475 -15.42 -2.27 18.41
CA LEU A 475 -14.36 -1.61 17.65
C LEU A 475 -14.44 -2.07 16.20
N THR A 476 -14.80 -1.15 15.29
CA THR A 476 -14.80 -1.39 13.83
C THR A 476 -13.48 -0.91 13.24
N ILE A 477 -12.84 -1.71 12.39
CA ILE A 477 -11.59 -1.37 11.70
C ILE A 477 -11.80 -1.57 10.21
N GLN A 478 -11.64 -0.51 9.42
CA GLN A 478 -11.88 -0.51 7.99
C GLN A 478 -10.74 -1.17 7.20
N PRO A 479 -10.97 -1.63 5.95
CA PRO A 479 -9.91 -2.12 5.09
C PRO A 479 -8.74 -1.14 4.95
N GLY A 480 -7.52 -1.66 4.86
CA GLY A 480 -6.31 -0.86 4.64
C GLY A 480 -5.80 -0.10 5.87
N THR A 481 -6.46 -0.17 7.03
CA THR A 481 -6.00 0.52 8.24
C THR A 481 -4.69 -0.08 8.76
N GLU A 482 -3.71 0.80 9.05
CA GLU A 482 -2.48 0.46 9.79
C GLU A 482 -2.62 0.76 11.28
N ILE A 483 -2.29 -0.23 12.11
CA ILE A 483 -2.23 -0.14 13.56
C ILE A 483 -0.83 -0.53 14.02
N ILE A 484 -0.18 0.35 14.77
CA ILE A 484 1.23 0.26 15.09
C ILE A 484 1.43 0.14 16.60
N GLY A 485 2.05 -0.96 17.04
CA GLY A 485 2.50 -1.14 18.42
C GLY A 485 3.76 -0.31 18.70
N ARG A 486 3.69 0.62 19.67
CA ARG A 486 4.84 1.43 20.11
C ARG A 486 5.92 0.56 20.75
N TYR A 487 7.15 0.70 20.29
CA TYR A 487 8.29 -0.07 20.83
C TYR A 487 8.90 0.59 22.08
N ASP A 488 9.22 -0.22 23.09
CA ASP A 488 10.13 0.14 24.19
C ASP A 488 11.11 -1.00 24.41
N ALA A 489 12.40 -0.67 24.55
CA ALA A 489 13.45 -1.65 24.81
C ALA A 489 13.36 -2.31 26.20
N ASN A 490 12.49 -1.84 27.10
CA ASN A 490 12.43 -2.24 28.50
C ASN A 490 11.01 -2.63 28.94
N TYR A 491 10.29 -3.43 28.15
CA TYR A 491 9.03 -4.00 28.62
C TYR A 491 9.22 -4.83 29.88
N ASN A 492 8.31 -4.67 30.83
CA ASN A 492 8.29 -5.40 32.09
C ASN A 492 6.91 -5.26 32.78
N ALA A 493 6.71 -5.90 33.93
CA ALA A 493 5.45 -5.83 34.67
C ALA A 493 4.95 -4.41 35.04
N THR A 494 5.84 -3.40 35.08
CA THR A 494 5.47 -1.98 35.31
C THR A 494 5.45 -1.12 34.05
N ASN A 495 5.89 -1.68 32.92
CA ASN A 495 5.88 -1.10 31.58
C ASN A 495 5.47 -2.18 30.58
N PRO A 496 4.19 -2.62 30.59
CA PRO A 496 3.77 -3.72 29.73
C PRO A 496 3.81 -3.31 28.26
N ALA A 497 4.06 -4.28 27.38
CA ALA A 497 4.03 -4.05 25.94
C ALA A 497 2.63 -3.61 25.47
N PRO A 498 2.53 -2.75 24.44
CA PRO A 498 1.25 -2.43 23.84
C PRO A 498 0.58 -3.66 23.25
N VAL A 499 -0.72 -3.80 23.51
CA VAL A 499 -1.57 -4.92 23.09
C VAL A 499 -3.00 -4.42 22.95
N LEU A 500 -3.72 -4.94 21.96
CA LEU A 500 -5.17 -4.71 21.82
C LEU A 500 -5.93 -5.87 22.47
N VAL A 501 -6.78 -5.57 23.45
CA VAL A 501 -7.55 -6.55 24.21
C VAL A 501 -9.04 -6.33 23.96
N ILE A 502 -9.72 -7.37 23.47
CA ILE A 502 -11.18 -7.42 23.32
C ILE A 502 -11.74 -8.18 24.51
N GLU A 503 -12.36 -7.48 25.47
CA GLU A 503 -12.90 -8.11 26.69
C GLU A 503 -14.17 -8.93 26.44
N GLN A 504 -14.53 -9.77 27.40
CA GLN A 504 -15.78 -10.53 27.34
C GLN A 504 -17.00 -9.62 27.13
N GLY A 505 -17.73 -9.87 26.03
CA GLY A 505 -18.91 -9.09 25.65
C GLY A 505 -18.62 -7.85 24.79
N ALA A 506 -17.36 -7.51 24.58
CA ALA A 506 -16.93 -6.58 23.53
C ALA A 506 -16.84 -7.28 22.17
N LYS A 507 -16.70 -6.49 21.10
CA LYS A 507 -16.53 -7.00 19.74
C LYS A 507 -15.43 -6.27 18.97
N ILE A 508 -14.76 -7.03 18.11
CA ILE A 508 -13.93 -6.49 17.02
C ILE A 508 -14.60 -6.77 15.67
N ASP A 509 -14.74 -5.76 14.82
CA ASP A 509 -15.23 -5.89 13.45
C ASP A 509 -14.13 -5.39 12.51
N ALA A 510 -13.12 -6.23 12.28
CA ALA A 510 -11.94 -5.96 11.46
C ALA A 510 -12.05 -6.72 10.15
N VAL A 511 -12.62 -6.09 9.14
CA VAL A 511 -12.93 -6.72 7.84
C VAL A 511 -12.17 -6.00 6.73
N GLY A 512 -10.96 -6.46 6.46
CA GLY A 512 -10.15 -6.03 5.32
C GLY A 512 -10.49 -6.78 4.03
N THR A 513 -9.68 -6.53 3.01
CA THR A 513 -9.74 -7.24 1.72
C THR A 513 -8.35 -7.74 1.31
N ALA A 514 -8.25 -8.57 0.28
CA ALA A 514 -6.95 -9.00 -0.22
C ALA A 514 -6.11 -7.82 -0.73
N ASP A 515 -6.74 -6.84 -1.39
CA ASP A 515 -6.06 -5.66 -1.93
C ASP A 515 -5.76 -4.62 -0.84
N ASN A 516 -6.61 -4.55 0.19
CA ASN A 516 -6.49 -3.62 1.32
C ASN A 516 -6.62 -4.38 2.66
N PRO A 517 -5.60 -5.17 3.06
CA PRO A 517 -5.62 -5.88 4.33
C PRO A 517 -5.42 -4.93 5.51
N ILE A 518 -5.98 -5.29 6.66
CA ILE A 518 -5.74 -4.55 7.91
C ILE A 518 -4.42 -5.05 8.50
N THR A 519 -3.51 -4.14 8.85
CA THR A 519 -2.17 -4.52 9.31
C THR A 519 -1.89 -4.01 10.71
N PHE A 520 -1.64 -4.95 11.63
CA PHE A 520 -1.08 -4.71 12.95
C PHE A 520 0.42 -5.04 12.93
N ARG A 521 1.28 -4.09 13.27
CA ARG A 521 2.75 -4.30 13.25
C ARG A 521 3.48 -3.47 14.30
N SER A 522 4.78 -3.71 14.48
CA SER A 522 5.61 -2.84 15.33
C SER A 522 5.94 -1.50 14.67
N GLU A 523 6.25 -0.48 15.49
CA GLU A 523 6.78 0.79 14.97
C GLU A 523 8.16 0.64 14.32
N LEU A 524 8.97 -0.31 14.81
CA LEU A 524 10.30 -0.53 14.26
C LEU A 524 10.23 -1.22 12.92
N GLN A 525 11.11 -0.82 12.01
CA GLN A 525 11.23 -1.37 10.67
C GLN A 525 12.56 -2.08 10.47
N MET A 526 12.60 -2.96 9.46
CA MET A 526 13.84 -3.62 9.05
C MET A 526 14.92 -2.58 8.71
N GLY A 527 16.06 -2.69 9.39
CA GLY A 527 17.18 -1.74 9.28
C GLY A 527 17.32 -0.77 10.45
N ASP A 528 16.29 -0.65 11.31
CA ASP A 528 16.45 0.05 12.60
C ASP A 528 17.40 -0.72 13.51
N THR A 529 18.25 0.00 14.24
CA THR A 529 19.27 -0.63 15.10
C THR A 529 18.66 -1.47 16.22
N ASN A 530 17.41 -1.17 16.61
CA ASN A 530 16.67 -1.87 17.65
C ASN A 530 15.75 -2.97 17.10
N TYR A 531 15.63 -3.11 15.76
CA TYR A 531 14.75 -4.10 15.15
C TYR A 531 15.12 -5.54 15.53
N GLY A 532 16.41 -5.79 15.86
CA GLY A 532 16.87 -7.11 16.29
C GLY A 532 16.61 -8.18 15.22
N ASN A 533 16.01 -9.29 15.62
CA ASN A 533 15.53 -10.35 14.72
C ASN A 533 14.09 -10.13 14.22
N GLY A 534 13.49 -8.97 14.51
CA GLY A 534 12.15 -8.59 14.08
C GLY A 534 11.01 -9.23 14.88
N ARG A 535 11.30 -9.93 15.99
CA ARG A 535 10.29 -10.62 16.81
C ARG A 535 10.15 -9.99 18.20
N GLY A 536 8.96 -10.04 18.80
CA GLY A 536 8.72 -9.64 20.20
C GLY A 536 8.76 -8.13 20.42
N LEU A 537 8.42 -7.36 19.39
CA LEU A 537 8.55 -5.90 19.38
C LEU A 537 7.30 -5.17 19.91
N TRP A 538 6.20 -5.90 20.08
CA TRP A 538 4.97 -5.46 20.77
C TRP A 538 4.14 -6.70 21.19
N GLY A 539 2.96 -6.49 21.76
CA GLY A 539 2.20 -7.52 22.46
C GLY A 539 1.16 -8.33 21.67
N GLY A 540 0.83 -7.96 20.44
CA GLY A 540 -0.19 -8.67 19.64
C GLY A 540 -1.64 -8.31 19.98
N ILE A 541 -2.55 -9.25 19.75
CA ILE A 541 -4.00 -9.09 19.95
C ILE A 541 -4.53 -10.21 20.86
N ILE A 542 -5.39 -9.85 21.81
CA ILE A 542 -6.01 -10.79 22.75
C ILE A 542 -7.54 -10.66 22.65
N ILE A 543 -8.23 -11.78 22.44
CA ILE A 543 -9.70 -11.85 22.44
C ILE A 543 -10.16 -12.75 23.59
N LEU A 544 -11.00 -12.20 24.48
CA LEU A 544 -11.54 -12.90 25.65
C LEU A 544 -13.03 -13.20 25.43
N GLY A 545 -13.37 -14.48 25.29
CA GLY A 545 -14.74 -14.94 25.08
C GLY A 545 -15.35 -15.65 26.27
N LYS A 546 -16.62 -16.04 26.12
CA LYS A 546 -17.48 -16.67 27.14
C LYS A 546 -17.68 -18.17 26.91
N ALA A 547 -16.90 -18.78 26.01
CA ALA A 547 -16.98 -20.21 25.72
C ALA A 547 -16.29 -21.06 26.80
N PRO A 548 -16.67 -22.35 26.93
CA PRO A 548 -16.16 -23.22 27.99
C PRO A 548 -14.66 -23.49 27.92
N ILE A 549 -14.05 -23.60 29.09
CA ILE A 549 -12.64 -23.92 29.32
C ILE A 549 -12.53 -24.98 30.43
N SER A 550 -11.42 -25.70 30.52
CA SER A 550 -11.25 -26.80 31.49
C SER A 550 -10.79 -26.37 32.88
N ASN A 551 -10.44 -25.08 33.07
CA ASN A 551 -10.01 -24.54 34.35
C ASN A 551 -11.13 -24.57 35.41
N GLU A 552 -10.73 -24.73 36.68
CA GLU A 552 -11.66 -24.77 37.81
C GLU A 552 -12.54 -23.50 37.87
N GLY A 553 -13.86 -23.69 37.98
CA GLY A 553 -14.82 -22.58 38.01
C GLY A 553 -15.21 -22.03 36.63
N GLY A 554 -14.61 -22.53 35.55
CA GLY A 554 -14.95 -22.17 34.16
C GLY A 554 -14.46 -20.78 33.74
N THR A 555 -13.55 -20.17 34.50
CA THR A 555 -12.91 -18.89 34.15
C THR A 555 -11.43 -18.88 34.50
N SER A 556 -10.63 -18.16 33.72
CA SER A 556 -9.19 -17.98 33.96
C SER A 556 -8.74 -16.58 33.51
N ASN A 557 -7.46 -16.24 33.64
CA ASN A 557 -6.88 -14.99 33.14
C ASN A 557 -5.75 -15.33 32.16
N ILE A 558 -5.60 -14.51 31.13
CA ILE A 558 -4.44 -14.56 30.23
C ILE A 558 -3.24 -13.97 30.98
N GLU A 559 -2.07 -14.56 30.78
CA GLU A 559 -0.82 -14.04 31.29
C GLU A 559 -0.55 -12.63 30.73
N GLY A 560 0.29 -11.85 31.40
CA GLY A 560 0.53 -10.45 31.00
C GLY A 560 -0.62 -9.46 31.25
N LEU A 561 -1.83 -9.93 31.56
CA LEU A 561 -3.01 -9.09 31.86
C LEU A 561 -3.40 -9.16 33.34
N THR A 562 -4.00 -8.09 33.86
CA THR A 562 -4.50 -8.04 35.24
C THR A 562 -5.99 -7.71 35.28
N GLY A 563 -6.79 -8.60 35.87
CA GLY A 563 -8.18 -8.32 36.22
C GLY A 563 -9.20 -8.44 35.08
N VAL A 564 -8.86 -9.16 34.01
CA VAL A 564 -9.73 -9.38 32.83
C VAL A 564 -9.88 -10.88 32.57
N PRO A 565 -10.94 -11.53 33.13
CA PRO A 565 -11.11 -12.97 32.99
C PRO A 565 -11.67 -13.36 31.60
N TYR A 566 -11.39 -14.59 31.19
CA TYR A 566 -12.05 -15.27 30.07
C TYR A 566 -12.70 -16.57 30.52
N GLY A 567 -13.47 -17.19 29.62
CA GLY A 567 -14.17 -18.44 29.87
C GLY A 567 -15.62 -18.26 30.31
N GLY A 568 -16.43 -19.31 30.15
CA GLY A 568 -17.83 -19.30 30.54
C GLY A 568 -18.56 -20.57 30.10
N ASN A 569 -19.83 -20.43 29.76
CA ASN A 569 -20.69 -21.57 29.41
C ASN A 569 -21.34 -21.43 28.01
N ASP A 570 -20.91 -20.46 27.21
CA ASP A 570 -21.51 -20.15 25.91
C ASP A 570 -20.59 -20.54 24.74
N PRO A 571 -20.67 -21.77 24.22
CA PRO A 571 -19.87 -22.18 23.06
C PRO A 571 -20.21 -21.39 21.79
N ALA A 572 -21.36 -20.71 21.74
CA ALA A 572 -21.76 -19.88 20.59
C ALA A 572 -21.43 -18.40 20.78
N ASP A 573 -20.63 -18.04 21.80
CA ASP A 573 -20.19 -16.67 22.03
C ASP A 573 -19.57 -16.06 20.77
N ASN A 574 -19.79 -14.76 20.59
CA ASN A 574 -19.41 -14.03 19.38
C ASN A 574 -18.72 -12.72 19.76
N SER A 575 -17.40 -12.72 19.61
CA SER A 575 -16.49 -11.61 19.81
C SER A 575 -16.24 -10.79 18.54
N GLY A 576 -16.94 -11.10 17.43
CA GLY A 576 -16.92 -10.35 16.19
C GLY A 576 -16.25 -11.08 15.01
N ILE A 577 -15.63 -10.31 14.12
CA ILE A 577 -15.09 -10.77 12.83
C ILE A 577 -13.67 -10.23 12.65
N MET A 578 -12.74 -11.12 12.28
CA MET A 578 -11.44 -10.77 11.72
C MET A 578 -11.30 -11.41 10.34
N LYS A 579 -11.12 -10.57 9.31
CA LYS A 579 -10.96 -11.01 7.93
C LYS A 579 -9.93 -10.19 7.16
N TYR A 580 -8.98 -10.85 6.49
CA TYR A 580 -7.82 -10.20 5.84
C TYR A 580 -7.05 -9.31 6.81
N VAL A 581 -6.59 -9.91 7.91
CA VAL A 581 -5.84 -9.23 8.98
C VAL A 581 -4.43 -9.81 9.07
N ARG A 582 -3.45 -8.92 9.13
CA ARG A 582 -2.02 -9.23 9.33
C ARG A 582 -1.60 -8.81 10.73
N ILE A 583 -0.92 -9.67 11.46
CA ILE A 583 -0.39 -9.40 12.81
C ILE A 583 1.10 -9.76 12.82
N TRP A 584 1.96 -8.75 12.80
CA TRP A 584 3.39 -8.95 12.60
C TRP A 584 4.23 -8.43 13.76
N ASN A 585 5.35 -9.09 14.03
CA ASN A 585 6.37 -8.65 15.00
C ASN A 585 5.91 -8.64 16.48
N GLY A 586 4.80 -9.33 16.81
CA GLY A 586 4.28 -9.44 18.17
C GLY A 586 5.05 -10.44 19.04
N GLY A 587 4.43 -10.93 20.12
CA GLY A 587 4.99 -12.03 20.92
C GLY A 587 5.85 -11.58 22.11
N CYS A 588 5.66 -10.38 22.63
CA CYS A 588 6.57 -9.82 23.64
C CYS A 588 6.57 -10.59 24.97
N ALA A 589 7.78 -10.89 25.48
CA ALA A 589 7.97 -11.37 26.85
C ALA A 589 7.90 -10.23 27.88
N ILE A 590 6.96 -10.29 28.81
CA ILE A 590 6.74 -9.26 29.86
C ILE A 590 7.55 -9.60 31.13
N ALA A 591 7.70 -10.88 31.45
CA ALA A 591 8.65 -11.40 32.43
C ALA A 591 9.08 -12.81 32.00
N ALA A 592 10.00 -13.44 32.74
CA ALA A 592 10.33 -14.84 32.48
C ALA A 592 9.11 -15.72 32.74
N ASP A 593 8.73 -16.56 31.78
CA ASP A 593 7.54 -17.42 31.81
C ASP A 593 6.25 -16.58 31.98
N ASN A 594 6.17 -15.45 31.28
CA ASN A 594 5.01 -14.55 31.24
C ASN A 594 5.05 -13.73 29.94
N GLU A 595 4.61 -14.37 28.87
CA GLU A 595 4.63 -13.88 27.52
C GLU A 595 3.20 -13.65 26.98
N ILE A 596 3.07 -12.80 25.96
CA ILE A 596 1.82 -12.57 25.21
C ILE A 596 2.09 -12.79 23.73
N ASN A 597 1.09 -13.26 22.97
CA ASN A 597 1.29 -13.95 21.70
C ASN A 597 0.94 -13.07 20.50
N GLY A 598 0.91 -13.65 19.28
CA GLY A 598 0.45 -12.94 18.10
C GLY A 598 -1.06 -12.70 18.15
N LEU A 599 -1.83 -13.78 18.09
CA LEU A 599 -3.27 -13.78 18.32
C LEU A 599 -3.65 -14.77 19.42
N THR A 600 -3.93 -14.25 20.61
CA THR A 600 -4.40 -15.03 21.76
C THR A 600 -5.93 -15.06 21.79
N MET A 601 -6.51 -16.25 21.93
CA MET A 601 -7.95 -16.49 21.98
C MET A 601 -8.32 -17.26 23.25
N GLY A 602 -8.67 -16.54 24.31
CA GLY A 602 -9.11 -17.13 25.58
C GLY A 602 -10.61 -17.40 25.58
N GLY A 603 -11.03 -18.66 25.57
CA GLY A 603 -12.45 -19.04 25.67
C GLY A 603 -13.33 -18.43 24.57
N VAL A 604 -12.81 -18.23 23.36
CA VAL A 604 -13.56 -17.62 22.25
C VAL A 604 -14.56 -18.61 21.66
N GLY A 605 -15.80 -18.17 21.43
CA GLY A 605 -16.88 -19.01 20.90
C GLY A 605 -16.87 -19.17 19.38
N ASN A 606 -17.61 -20.17 18.91
CA ASN A 606 -17.74 -20.47 17.47
C ASN A 606 -18.64 -19.50 16.70
N GLY A 607 -19.25 -18.52 17.40
CA GLY A 607 -19.94 -17.41 16.78
C GLY A 607 -18.99 -16.33 16.24
N THR A 608 -17.74 -16.32 16.70
CA THR A 608 -16.66 -15.44 16.21
C THR A 608 -16.10 -15.97 14.89
N THR A 609 -15.85 -15.06 13.94
CA THR A 609 -15.27 -15.40 12.62
C THR A 609 -13.80 -15.01 12.56
N ILE A 610 -12.92 -15.97 12.33
CA ILE A 610 -11.49 -15.76 12.08
C ILE A 610 -11.14 -16.39 10.73
N GLU A 611 -11.07 -15.58 9.68
CA GLU A 611 -10.78 -16.04 8.32
C GLU A 611 -9.69 -15.18 7.66
N TYR A 612 -8.77 -15.73 6.87
CA TYR A 612 -7.74 -14.91 6.21
C TYR A 612 -6.96 -14.05 7.23
N VAL A 613 -6.44 -14.70 8.28
CA VAL A 613 -5.63 -14.04 9.30
C VAL A 613 -4.21 -14.58 9.25
N GLU A 614 -3.23 -13.69 9.20
CA GLU A 614 -1.82 -14.03 9.20
C GLU A 614 -1.14 -13.53 10.47
N VAL A 615 -0.33 -14.39 11.08
CA VAL A 615 0.62 -14.00 12.11
C VAL A 615 2.04 -14.24 11.60
N ALA A 616 2.91 -13.24 11.65
CA ALA A 616 4.28 -13.36 11.16
C ALA A 616 5.33 -12.72 12.07
N PHE A 617 6.51 -13.31 12.12
CA PHE A 617 7.63 -12.83 12.94
C PHE A 617 7.25 -12.58 14.40
N ASN A 618 6.34 -13.40 14.93
CA ASN A 618 6.00 -13.36 16.34
C ASN A 618 7.13 -14.02 17.16
N LEU A 619 7.49 -13.49 18.32
CA LEU A 619 8.53 -14.11 19.15
C LEU A 619 7.99 -15.37 19.82
N ASP A 620 6.90 -15.21 20.55
CA ASP A 620 6.11 -16.30 21.11
C ASP A 620 5.12 -16.85 20.08
N ASP A 621 4.08 -17.55 20.52
CA ASP A 621 3.13 -18.27 19.68
C ASP A 621 2.42 -17.42 18.63
N GLY A 622 2.16 -18.04 17.49
CA GLY A 622 1.42 -17.42 16.39
C GLY A 622 -0.04 -17.23 16.76
N PHE A 623 -0.75 -18.35 16.82
CA PHE A 623 -2.13 -18.45 17.29
C PHE A 623 -2.16 -19.31 18.54
N GLU A 624 -2.68 -18.77 19.63
CA GLU A 624 -2.83 -19.54 20.87
C GLU A 624 -4.29 -19.56 21.33
N MET A 625 -4.83 -20.76 21.48
CA MET A 625 -6.21 -21.00 21.89
C MET A 625 -6.25 -21.59 23.30
N PHE A 626 -6.59 -20.74 24.29
CA PHE A 626 -6.87 -21.21 25.65
C PHE A 626 -8.34 -21.57 25.79
N GLY A 627 -8.68 -22.83 25.56
CA GLY A 627 -10.05 -23.32 25.62
C GLY A 627 -10.96 -22.70 24.55
N GLY A 628 -12.27 -22.83 24.72
CA GLY A 628 -13.25 -22.28 23.78
C GLY A 628 -13.52 -23.17 22.56
N THR A 629 -14.19 -22.61 21.56
CA THR A 629 -14.73 -23.35 20.40
C THR A 629 -14.57 -22.61 19.07
N VAL A 630 -13.82 -21.51 19.04
CA VAL A 630 -13.59 -20.69 17.83
C VAL A 630 -13.03 -21.54 16.68
N ASN A 631 -13.49 -21.29 15.46
CA ASN A 631 -12.99 -21.96 14.27
C ASN A 631 -12.11 -21.02 13.42
N LEU A 632 -11.11 -21.59 12.75
CA LEU A 632 -10.12 -20.87 11.95
C LEU A 632 -10.15 -21.30 10.48
N LYS A 633 -10.22 -20.35 9.53
CA LYS A 633 -10.19 -20.68 8.10
C LYS A 633 -9.19 -19.81 7.33
N TYR A 634 -8.39 -20.40 6.45
CA TYR A 634 -7.40 -19.63 5.67
C TYR A 634 -6.44 -18.81 6.56
N CYS A 635 -5.88 -19.43 7.61
CA CYS A 635 -4.95 -18.75 8.51
C CYS A 635 -3.50 -19.17 8.24
N SER A 636 -2.57 -18.21 8.28
CA SER A 636 -1.14 -18.46 8.09
C SER A 636 -0.28 -18.03 9.28
N ALA A 637 0.72 -18.83 9.60
CA ALA A 637 1.77 -18.51 10.56
C ALA A 637 3.14 -18.57 9.86
N VAL A 638 3.87 -17.45 9.88
CA VAL A 638 5.12 -17.31 9.11
C VAL A 638 6.27 -16.90 10.04
N GLN A 639 7.25 -17.77 10.17
CA GLN A 639 8.49 -17.52 10.92
C GLN A 639 8.23 -17.04 12.35
N VAL A 640 7.24 -17.66 13.00
CA VAL A 640 6.97 -17.56 14.44
C VAL A 640 8.13 -18.20 15.21
N GLY A 641 8.54 -17.59 16.32
CA GLY A 641 9.70 -18.03 17.11
C GLY A 641 9.41 -19.28 17.94
N ASP A 642 8.26 -19.33 18.59
CA ASP A 642 7.79 -20.51 19.32
C ASP A 642 6.80 -21.34 18.49
N ASP A 643 5.59 -21.63 18.99
CA ASP A 643 4.65 -22.51 18.34
C ASP A 643 3.68 -21.76 17.40
N SER A 644 3.51 -22.28 16.18
CA SER A 644 2.69 -21.56 15.20
C SER A 644 1.19 -21.62 15.51
N PHE A 645 0.71 -22.76 16.03
CA PHE A 645 -0.64 -22.97 16.53
C PHE A 645 -0.56 -23.76 17.84
N ASP A 646 -0.92 -23.14 18.96
CA ASP A 646 -0.99 -23.78 20.26
C ASP A 646 -2.44 -23.87 20.75
N THR A 647 -2.81 -25.00 21.36
CA THR A 647 -4.08 -25.17 22.05
C THR A 647 -3.87 -25.71 23.46
N ASP A 648 -4.55 -25.13 24.44
CA ASP A 648 -4.63 -25.68 25.79
C ASP A 648 -6.04 -25.45 26.39
N ASN A 649 -6.22 -25.74 27.68
CA ASN A 649 -7.38 -25.37 28.49
C ASN A 649 -8.74 -25.84 27.92
N GLY A 650 -8.74 -26.94 27.17
CA GLY A 650 -9.96 -27.59 26.72
C GLY A 650 -10.50 -27.16 25.35
N TYR A 651 -9.66 -26.64 24.46
CA TYR A 651 -10.08 -26.11 23.15
C TYR A 651 -10.84 -27.14 22.29
N GLN A 652 -12.03 -26.81 21.80
CA GLN A 652 -12.89 -27.71 21.00
C GLN A 652 -13.06 -27.29 19.53
N GLY A 653 -12.27 -26.32 19.06
CA GLY A 653 -12.52 -25.67 17.79
C GLY A 653 -12.03 -26.45 16.55
N LYS A 654 -12.29 -25.86 15.38
CA LYS A 654 -11.99 -26.45 14.06
C LYS A 654 -11.08 -25.55 13.22
N GLY A 655 -10.31 -26.13 12.33
CA GLY A 655 -9.37 -25.42 11.47
C GLY A 655 -9.34 -25.98 10.04
N GLN A 656 -9.45 -25.12 9.02
CA GLN A 656 -9.30 -25.55 7.62
C GLN A 656 -8.50 -24.56 6.78
N PHE A 657 -7.64 -25.07 5.90
CA PHE A 657 -6.73 -24.27 5.07
C PHE A 657 -5.71 -23.51 5.91
N LEU A 658 -5.04 -24.22 6.83
CA LEU A 658 -4.03 -23.65 7.71
C LEU A 658 -2.63 -23.78 7.12
N PHE A 659 -1.85 -22.72 7.18
CA PHE A 659 -0.52 -22.69 6.60
C PHE A 659 0.54 -22.32 7.62
N VAL A 660 1.65 -23.06 7.63
CA VAL A 660 2.81 -22.76 8.47
C VAL A 660 4.09 -22.79 7.65
N ALA A 661 4.87 -21.71 7.76
CA ALA A 661 6.19 -21.61 7.16
C ALA A 661 7.22 -21.23 8.24
N ARG A 662 7.94 -22.23 8.76
CA ARG A 662 8.86 -22.07 9.90
C ARG A 662 10.26 -21.63 9.46
N ALA A 663 10.87 -20.74 10.23
CA ALA A 663 12.30 -20.47 10.18
C ALA A 663 13.07 -21.63 10.83
N LEU A 664 14.40 -21.65 10.72
CA LEU A 664 15.20 -22.71 11.36
C LEU A 664 15.13 -22.66 12.89
N ASP A 665 14.96 -21.47 13.47
CA ASP A 665 14.91 -21.24 14.91
C ASP A 665 13.48 -21.19 15.47
N SER A 666 12.48 -21.50 14.64
CA SER A 666 11.08 -21.68 15.07
C SER A 666 10.92 -22.99 15.85
N ASP A 667 10.02 -23.03 16.83
CA ASP A 667 9.66 -24.28 17.49
C ASP A 667 8.61 -25.09 16.69
N LYS A 668 7.47 -25.54 17.25
CA LYS A 668 6.55 -26.45 16.55
C LYS A 668 5.67 -25.70 15.57
N SER A 669 5.18 -26.44 14.57
CA SER A 669 4.07 -25.93 13.76
C SER A 669 2.74 -26.00 14.53
N HIS A 670 2.62 -26.97 15.43
CA HIS A 670 1.44 -27.23 16.23
C HIS A 670 1.89 -27.87 17.55
N GLU A 671 1.56 -27.25 18.69
CA GLU A 671 1.62 -27.85 20.02
C GLU A 671 0.18 -27.96 20.55
N MET A 672 -0.17 -29.11 21.10
CA MET A 672 -1.57 -29.47 21.40
C MET A 672 -1.63 -30.09 22.78
N ASP A 673 -2.21 -29.33 23.70
CA ASP A 673 -2.20 -29.56 25.14
C ASP A 673 -3.65 -29.54 25.69
N ASN A 674 -3.82 -29.97 26.95
CA ASN A 674 -5.12 -30.01 27.62
C ASN A 674 -5.08 -29.73 29.13
N ARG A 675 -3.96 -30.04 29.77
CA ARG A 675 -3.90 -30.34 31.19
C ARG A 675 -4.12 -29.11 32.06
N THR A 676 -5.24 -29.09 32.76
CA THR A 676 -5.53 -28.06 33.76
C THR A 676 -5.51 -28.63 35.17
N GLY A 677 -4.98 -27.84 36.11
CA GLY A 677 -4.88 -28.26 37.52
C GLY A 677 -4.02 -29.50 37.76
N GLY A 678 -3.17 -29.88 36.78
CA GLY A 678 -2.36 -31.09 36.82
C GLY A 678 -3.04 -32.36 36.31
N ASP A 679 -4.30 -32.28 35.88
CA ASP A 679 -5.10 -33.40 35.34
C ASP A 679 -5.03 -33.45 33.81
N ASN A 680 -4.46 -34.53 33.27
CA ASN A 680 -4.40 -34.73 31.81
C ASN A 680 -5.78 -35.01 31.22
N ASP A 681 -6.76 -35.39 32.03
CA ASP A 681 -8.10 -35.77 31.61
C ASP A 681 -9.16 -34.71 31.95
N SER A 682 -8.70 -33.47 32.18
CA SER A 682 -9.53 -32.29 32.44
C SER A 682 -10.59 -32.08 31.35
N GLN A 683 -11.74 -31.49 31.75
CA GLN A 683 -12.92 -31.36 30.89
C GLN A 683 -13.40 -29.90 30.80
N PRO A 684 -13.86 -29.41 29.63
CA PRO A 684 -13.83 -30.11 28.33
C PRO A 684 -12.38 -30.42 27.92
N ARG A 685 -12.15 -31.61 27.35
CA ARG A 685 -10.79 -32.01 26.96
C ARG A 685 -10.44 -31.44 25.60
N SER A 686 -9.31 -30.76 25.44
CA SER A 686 -8.84 -30.25 24.16
C SER A 686 -8.96 -31.28 23.05
N PHE A 687 -9.67 -30.88 22.00
CA PHE A 687 -10.03 -31.68 20.85
C PHE A 687 -10.00 -30.83 19.57
N PRO A 688 -8.80 -30.37 19.15
CA PRO A 688 -8.64 -29.64 17.90
C PRO A 688 -9.00 -30.53 16.70
N MET A 689 -9.77 -29.98 15.76
CA MET A 689 -10.15 -30.67 14.53
C MET A 689 -9.62 -29.93 13.30
N PHE A 690 -8.47 -30.34 12.79
CA PHE A 690 -7.78 -29.63 11.70
C PHE A 690 -7.71 -30.46 10.41
N SER A 691 -8.08 -29.85 9.29
CA SER A 691 -8.00 -30.45 7.96
C SER A 691 -7.39 -29.49 6.94
N ASN A 692 -6.76 -30.04 5.89
CA ASN A 692 -6.18 -29.24 4.79
C ASN A 692 -5.12 -28.28 5.31
N VAL A 693 -4.07 -28.83 5.90
CA VAL A 693 -2.99 -28.06 6.53
C VAL A 693 -1.67 -28.31 5.81
N THR A 694 -0.94 -27.24 5.47
CA THR A 694 0.40 -27.33 4.89
C THR A 694 1.40 -26.73 5.88
N VAL A 695 2.39 -27.52 6.29
CA VAL A 695 3.48 -27.07 7.17
C VAL A 695 4.83 -27.32 6.51
N MET A 696 5.76 -26.39 6.66
CA MET A 696 7.12 -26.56 6.16
C MET A 696 8.19 -25.86 6.98
N GLY A 697 9.43 -26.33 6.84
CA GLY A 697 10.59 -25.72 7.50
C GLY A 697 10.80 -26.19 8.93
N GLY A 698 11.60 -25.42 9.68
CA GLY A 698 12.00 -25.72 11.06
C GLY A 698 13.12 -26.74 11.19
N ASP A 699 13.67 -26.86 12.40
CA ASP A 699 14.63 -27.89 12.78
C ASP A 699 14.11 -28.82 13.91
N THR A 700 12.83 -28.72 14.26
CA THR A 700 12.13 -29.53 15.26
C THR A 700 11.06 -30.45 14.62
N ASP A 701 10.36 -31.23 15.46
CA ASP A 701 9.15 -31.97 15.07
C ASP A 701 8.04 -30.99 14.63
N HIS A 702 7.16 -31.35 13.68
CA HIS A 702 6.08 -30.46 13.24
C HIS A 702 4.94 -30.38 14.23
N LEU A 703 4.34 -31.52 14.58
CA LEU A 703 3.23 -31.60 15.52
C LEU A 703 3.72 -32.23 16.82
N ARG A 704 3.43 -31.58 17.93
CA ARG A 704 3.60 -32.15 19.27
C ARG A 704 2.24 -32.28 19.93
N LEU A 705 1.94 -33.49 20.37
CA LEU A 705 0.68 -33.85 21.03
C LEU A 705 1.03 -34.30 22.45
N ARG A 706 0.47 -33.68 23.48
CA ARG A 706 0.85 -33.97 24.86
C ARG A 706 -0.29 -33.72 25.82
N GLU A 707 -0.02 -34.05 27.09
CA GLU A 707 -0.83 -33.68 28.24
C GLU A 707 -2.32 -34.08 28.17
N GLY A 708 -2.62 -35.15 27.43
CA GLY A 708 -3.97 -35.68 27.30
C GLY A 708 -4.82 -35.01 26.23
N THR A 709 -4.21 -34.32 25.25
CA THR A 709 -4.96 -33.82 24.10
C THR A 709 -5.55 -34.97 23.27
N GLY A 710 -6.80 -34.79 22.84
CA GLY A 710 -7.41 -35.61 21.79
C GLY A 710 -7.20 -34.96 20.43
N GLY A 711 -8.10 -35.24 19.48
CA GLY A 711 -8.20 -34.43 18.25
C GLY A 711 -8.42 -35.23 16.98
N ASP A 712 -8.58 -34.49 15.88
CA ASP A 712 -8.86 -35.06 14.55
C ASP A 712 -8.05 -34.33 13.47
N PHE A 713 -6.99 -34.99 12.97
CA PHE A 713 -6.01 -34.39 12.07
C PHE A 713 -5.99 -35.07 10.70
N ARG A 714 -6.45 -34.36 9.66
CA ARG A 714 -6.65 -34.91 8.30
C ARG A 714 -6.03 -34.07 7.21
N ASN A 715 -5.75 -34.69 6.06
CA ASN A 715 -5.30 -33.98 4.86
C ASN A 715 -4.10 -33.05 5.07
N TYR A 716 -3.16 -33.42 5.95
CA TYR A 716 -1.92 -32.67 6.16
C TYR A 716 -0.90 -32.90 5.04
N ILE A 717 -0.10 -31.88 4.73
CA ILE A 717 1.18 -31.99 4.03
C ILE A 717 2.27 -31.39 4.94
N MET A 718 3.25 -32.22 5.30
CA MET A 718 4.41 -31.83 6.12
C MET A 718 5.71 -31.95 5.32
N LEU A 719 6.49 -30.88 5.27
CA LEU A 719 7.70 -30.79 4.44
C LEU A 719 8.92 -30.28 5.24
N GLY A 720 10.04 -31.02 5.22
CA GLY A 720 11.25 -30.63 5.95
C GLY A 720 11.12 -30.79 7.47
N GLY A 721 12.03 -30.23 8.27
CA GLY A 721 12.05 -30.44 9.74
C GLY A 721 12.81 -31.69 10.18
N THR A 722 12.86 -31.94 11.49
CA THR A 722 13.57 -33.11 12.03
C THR A 722 12.67 -34.28 12.44
N GLY A 723 11.34 -34.08 12.43
CA GLY A 723 10.33 -35.12 12.61
C GLY A 723 8.91 -34.65 12.26
N GLY A 724 7.99 -35.60 12.11
CA GLY A 724 6.60 -35.33 11.73
C GLY A 724 5.73 -35.02 12.93
N ILE A 725 5.27 -36.07 13.59
CA ILE A 725 4.35 -36.01 14.72
C ILE A 725 5.03 -36.69 15.92
N ARG A 726 5.00 -36.01 17.06
CA ARG A 726 5.47 -36.54 18.34
C ARG A 726 4.29 -36.58 19.31
N ASN A 727 4.02 -37.74 19.90
CA ASN A 727 3.02 -37.86 20.95
C ASN A 727 3.71 -38.21 22.27
N ASP A 728 3.75 -37.26 23.19
CA ASP A 728 4.39 -37.42 24.50
C ASP A 728 3.47 -38.12 25.51
N ASN A 729 2.17 -37.82 25.47
CA ASN A 729 1.17 -38.32 26.42
C ASN A 729 -0.26 -37.99 25.98
N ASN A 730 -1.08 -39.01 25.75
CA ASN A 730 -2.48 -38.93 25.34
C ASN A 730 -3.49 -39.12 26.50
N GLY A 731 -3.04 -39.17 27.76
CA GLY A 731 -3.96 -39.34 28.89
C GLY A 731 -4.76 -40.64 28.78
N SER A 732 -6.10 -40.56 28.90
CA SER A 732 -7.00 -41.70 28.69
C SER A 732 -7.39 -41.97 27.23
N GLU A 733 -7.01 -41.11 26.28
CA GLU A 733 -7.53 -41.13 24.91
C GLU A 733 -7.03 -42.32 24.10
N ASP A 734 -7.90 -42.91 23.27
CA ASP A 734 -7.47 -43.93 22.30
C ASP A 734 -6.83 -43.28 21.06
N VAL A 735 -5.53 -43.51 20.84
CA VAL A 735 -4.86 -43.12 19.59
C VAL A 735 -5.30 -44.07 18.46
N THR A 736 -5.70 -43.54 17.30
CA THR A 736 -6.23 -44.37 16.21
C THR A 736 -6.01 -43.77 14.81
N GLN A 737 -5.85 -44.64 13.80
CA GLN A 737 -5.98 -44.29 12.37
C GLN A 737 -7.26 -44.85 11.74
N THR A 738 -8.13 -45.46 12.54
CA THR A 738 -9.46 -45.90 12.12
C THR A 738 -10.47 -44.88 12.61
N ILE A 739 -11.21 -44.28 11.68
CA ILE A 739 -12.26 -43.31 11.99
C ILE A 739 -13.27 -43.97 12.96
N PRO A 740 -13.54 -43.37 14.13
CA PRO A 740 -14.56 -43.87 15.04
C PRO A 740 -15.95 -43.93 14.38
N SER A 741 -16.76 -44.92 14.73
CA SER A 741 -18.12 -45.07 14.15
C SER A 741 -19.04 -43.88 14.45
N THR A 742 -18.72 -43.14 15.52
CA THR A 742 -19.39 -41.90 15.92
C THR A 742 -18.30 -40.85 16.13
N GLU A 743 -17.94 -40.14 15.06
CA GLU A 743 -16.98 -39.04 15.14
C GLU A 743 -17.50 -37.92 16.05
N CYS A 744 -16.63 -37.20 16.76
CA CYS A 744 -17.04 -36.14 17.69
C CYS A 744 -17.46 -34.86 16.99
N ALA A 745 -18.50 -34.17 17.48
CA ALA A 745 -19.10 -32.99 16.84
C ALA A 745 -18.11 -31.85 16.55
N GLY A 746 -17.06 -31.73 17.37
CA GLY A 746 -16.35 -30.47 17.57
C GLY A 746 -17.29 -29.42 18.17
N ASN A 747 -16.74 -28.36 18.74
CA ASN A 747 -17.50 -27.23 19.29
C ASN A 747 -18.53 -27.60 20.37
N SER A 748 -18.48 -28.83 20.90
CA SER A 748 -19.41 -29.34 21.89
C SER A 748 -18.67 -29.44 23.21
N ALA A 749 -18.96 -28.53 24.13
CA ALA A 749 -18.33 -28.49 25.45
C ALA A 749 -18.69 -29.69 26.37
N SER A 750 -19.16 -30.82 25.81
CA SER A 750 -19.58 -32.00 26.56
C SER A 750 -18.53 -33.11 26.50
N THR A 751 -18.29 -33.74 27.66
CA THR A 751 -17.49 -34.96 27.87
C THR A 751 -17.90 -36.07 26.90
N GLY A 752 -17.10 -36.36 25.87
CA GLY A 752 -17.44 -37.42 24.91
C GLY A 752 -16.55 -37.59 23.69
N CYS A 753 -15.63 -36.68 23.41
CA CYS A 753 -14.56 -36.95 22.45
C CYS A 753 -13.42 -37.69 23.19
N ASP A 754 -13.29 -39.00 22.98
CA ASP A 754 -12.33 -39.89 23.65
C ASP A 754 -11.49 -40.65 22.59
N TYR A 755 -10.86 -39.90 21.69
CA TYR A 755 -9.90 -40.40 20.73
C TYR A 755 -8.91 -39.33 20.23
N LEU A 756 -7.72 -39.78 19.82
CA LEU A 756 -6.80 -39.00 18.99
C LEU A 756 -6.72 -39.64 17.60
N TYR A 757 -7.35 -39.03 16.59
CA TYR A 757 -7.36 -39.53 15.22
C TYR A 757 -6.30 -38.85 14.36
N LEU A 758 -5.40 -39.67 13.80
CA LEU A 758 -4.39 -39.25 12.85
C LEU A 758 -4.65 -39.93 11.50
N SER A 759 -5.02 -39.18 10.48
CA SER A 759 -5.30 -39.79 9.19
C SER A 759 -4.07 -40.51 8.59
N PRO A 760 -4.22 -41.76 8.09
CA PRO A 760 -3.15 -42.44 7.36
C PRO A 760 -2.89 -41.81 5.97
N ASN A 761 -3.75 -40.90 5.52
CA ASN A 761 -3.60 -40.18 4.26
C ASN A 761 -2.78 -38.89 4.38
N ASN A 762 -2.40 -38.47 5.59
CA ASN A 762 -1.46 -37.38 5.79
C ASN A 762 -0.15 -37.65 5.03
N VAL A 763 0.42 -36.59 4.44
CA VAL A 763 1.58 -36.67 3.56
C VAL A 763 2.80 -36.06 4.23
N MET A 764 3.94 -36.70 4.02
CA MET A 764 5.25 -36.21 4.44
C MET A 764 6.24 -36.27 3.31
N TRP A 765 7.15 -35.31 3.27
CA TRP A 765 8.28 -35.31 2.36
C TRP A 765 9.49 -34.65 2.99
N ASP A 766 10.69 -35.13 2.66
CA ASP A 766 11.96 -34.60 3.17
C ASP A 766 12.10 -34.65 4.71
N ILE A 767 11.44 -35.62 5.34
CA ILE A 767 11.54 -35.94 6.77
C ILE A 767 12.08 -37.37 6.91
N PRO A 768 12.93 -37.70 7.89
CA PRO A 768 13.35 -39.08 8.11
C PRO A 768 12.13 -40.00 8.40
N PRO A 769 11.89 -41.09 7.62
CA PRO A 769 10.69 -41.92 7.79
C PRO A 769 10.53 -42.54 9.19
N ALA A 770 11.64 -42.83 9.88
CA ALA A 770 11.65 -43.35 11.24
C ALA A 770 11.22 -42.33 12.31
N ARG A 771 10.93 -41.09 11.90
CA ARG A 771 10.49 -39.99 12.77
C ARG A 771 9.10 -39.49 12.37
N PHE A 772 8.30 -40.34 11.71
CA PHE A 772 6.91 -40.02 11.38
C PHE A 772 6.07 -39.84 12.64
N TYR A 773 6.03 -40.87 13.48
CA TYR A 773 5.30 -40.88 14.73
C TYR A 773 6.17 -41.54 15.80
N ARG A 774 6.44 -40.80 16.88
CA ARG A 774 7.39 -41.21 17.91
C ARG A 774 6.72 -41.31 19.27
N ASP A 775 7.29 -42.18 20.09
CA ASP A 775 7.01 -42.35 21.52
C ASP A 775 5.65 -42.99 21.89
N VAL A 776 5.04 -43.71 20.94
CA VAL A 776 3.98 -44.71 21.17
C VAL A 776 4.48 -46.14 20.84
N GLU A 777 3.84 -47.18 21.41
CA GLU A 777 4.21 -48.59 21.20
C GLU A 777 3.78 -49.18 19.83
N GLU A 778 3.10 -48.42 18.96
CA GLU A 778 2.52 -48.89 17.69
C GLU A 778 3.10 -48.23 16.42
N ASP A 779 3.26 -49.02 15.35
CA ASP A 779 3.71 -48.56 14.02
C ASP A 779 2.56 -47.90 13.23
N TYR A 780 2.36 -46.60 13.38
CA TYR A 780 1.44 -45.83 12.54
C TYR A 780 2.10 -45.43 11.21
N SER A 781 1.31 -45.28 10.14
CA SER A 781 1.84 -44.96 8.79
C SER A 781 1.30 -43.63 8.23
N ALA A 782 2.14 -42.93 7.47
CA ALA A 782 1.77 -41.82 6.59
C ALA A 782 2.33 -42.04 5.18
N ARG A 783 1.89 -41.21 4.23
CA ARG A 783 2.36 -41.26 2.84
C ARG A 783 3.65 -40.47 2.69
N TYR A 784 4.75 -41.15 2.43
CA TYR A 784 6.03 -40.51 2.12
C TYR A 784 6.15 -40.26 0.62
N ILE A 785 5.68 -39.10 0.16
CA ILE A 785 5.57 -38.82 -1.28
C ILE A 785 5.70 -37.32 -1.58
N ASP A 786 6.43 -37.01 -2.64
CA ASP A 786 6.64 -35.65 -3.11
C ASP A 786 5.33 -35.07 -3.68
N THR A 787 4.94 -33.91 -3.15
CA THR A 787 3.76 -33.16 -3.59
C THR A 787 4.07 -32.03 -4.56
N GLY A 788 5.36 -31.73 -4.80
CA GLY A 788 5.79 -30.58 -5.61
C GLY A 788 5.91 -29.25 -4.85
N ILE A 789 5.48 -29.21 -3.58
CA ILE A 789 5.63 -28.05 -2.67
C ILE A 789 7.10 -27.90 -2.29
N ARG A 790 7.61 -26.67 -2.19
CA ARG A 790 9.04 -26.39 -1.96
C ARG A 790 9.24 -25.17 -1.06
N TYR A 791 10.40 -25.10 -0.42
CA TYR A 791 10.88 -23.88 0.23
C TYR A 791 12.41 -23.79 0.14
N LEU A 792 12.93 -22.59 0.38
CA LEU A 792 14.36 -22.33 0.55
C LEU A 792 14.53 -21.34 1.71
N VAL A 793 15.53 -21.59 2.55
CA VAL A 793 15.96 -20.66 3.61
C VAL A 793 17.39 -20.19 3.35
N ASP A 794 17.75 -19.01 3.87
CA ASP A 794 19.12 -18.52 3.88
C ASP A 794 19.97 -19.14 5.01
N ASP A 795 21.21 -18.67 5.14
CA ASP A 795 22.15 -19.14 6.17
C ASP A 795 21.71 -18.75 7.60
N ALA A 796 20.84 -17.75 7.75
CA ALA A 796 20.25 -17.34 9.03
C ALA A 796 18.92 -18.07 9.32
N GLY A 797 18.44 -18.89 8.38
CA GLY A 797 17.23 -19.67 8.51
C GLY A 797 15.94 -18.96 8.10
N PHE A 798 16.04 -17.76 7.52
CA PHE A 798 14.88 -17.02 7.03
C PHE A 798 14.46 -17.52 5.65
N ILE A 799 13.15 -17.53 5.39
CA ILE A 799 12.59 -17.98 4.12
C ILE A 799 12.95 -17.00 3.00
N GLN A 800 13.54 -17.53 1.93
CA GLN A 800 13.95 -16.80 0.73
C GLN A 800 13.08 -17.13 -0.49
N TYR A 801 12.42 -18.29 -0.46
CA TYR A 801 11.55 -18.73 -1.54
C TYR A 801 10.58 -19.76 -0.98
N ILE A 802 9.35 -19.72 -1.45
CA ILE A 802 8.33 -20.69 -1.10
C ILE A 802 7.47 -21.02 -2.31
N ARG A 803 7.17 -22.30 -2.49
CA ARG A 803 6.18 -22.81 -3.43
C ARG A 803 5.13 -23.57 -2.67
N THR A 804 3.94 -23.00 -2.56
CA THR A 804 2.86 -23.63 -1.79
C THR A 804 1.95 -24.47 -2.68
N LEU A 805 1.88 -24.19 -3.98
CA LEU A 805 1.04 -24.93 -4.91
C LEU A 805 1.62 -26.32 -5.24
N PRO A 806 0.87 -27.41 -4.96
CA PRO A 806 1.30 -28.76 -5.30
C PRO A 806 1.28 -28.99 -6.82
N THR A 807 2.03 -30.00 -7.28
CA THR A 807 1.99 -30.43 -8.69
C THR A 807 0.59 -30.95 -9.04
N GLY A 808 -0.03 -30.36 -10.07
CA GLY A 808 -1.36 -30.74 -10.53
C GLY A 808 -1.48 -32.23 -10.81
N SER A 809 -2.55 -32.86 -10.31
CA SER A 809 -2.80 -34.33 -10.36
C SER A 809 -1.78 -35.21 -9.61
N GLY A 810 -0.84 -34.61 -8.87
CA GLY A 810 0.14 -35.29 -8.04
C GLY A 810 -0.42 -35.87 -6.73
N ALA A 811 0.47 -36.22 -5.81
CA ALA A 811 0.12 -36.93 -4.57
C ALA A 811 -0.83 -36.16 -3.63
N ALA A 812 -0.81 -34.84 -3.70
CA ALA A 812 -1.74 -33.99 -2.96
C ALA A 812 -3.21 -34.32 -3.32
N PHE A 813 -3.49 -34.69 -4.58
CA PHE A 813 -4.84 -34.90 -5.12
C PHE A 813 -5.38 -36.33 -5.00
N GLN A 814 -4.66 -37.25 -4.34
CA GLN A 814 -5.01 -38.67 -4.30
C GLN A 814 -5.31 -39.15 -2.88
N ASN A 815 -6.41 -39.87 -2.65
CA ASN A 815 -6.78 -40.35 -1.30
C ASN A 815 -6.94 -39.19 -0.31
N VAL A 816 -7.69 -38.18 -0.72
CA VAL A 816 -8.07 -37.06 0.13
C VAL A 816 -9.18 -37.53 1.07
N ASP A 817 -9.02 -37.28 2.36
CA ASP A 817 -10.03 -37.61 3.34
C ASP A 817 -11.26 -36.74 3.11
N SER A 818 -12.43 -37.37 3.13
CA SER A 818 -13.68 -36.62 3.06
C SER A 818 -13.89 -35.83 4.36
N PRO A 819 -14.54 -34.67 4.28
CA PRO A 819 -15.06 -34.01 5.47
C PRO A 819 -15.96 -34.95 6.26
N ARG A 820 -16.05 -34.67 7.55
CA ARG A 820 -16.93 -35.39 8.46
C ARG A 820 -18.39 -35.23 8.03
N ALA A 821 -19.13 -36.33 8.12
CA ALA A 821 -20.53 -36.35 7.70
C ALA A 821 -21.39 -35.39 8.56
N GLY A 822 -22.07 -34.45 7.90
CA GLY A 822 -22.96 -33.49 8.56
C GLY A 822 -22.26 -32.28 9.18
N ASP A 823 -20.94 -32.16 9.04
CA ASP A 823 -20.20 -30.96 9.41
C ASP A 823 -20.32 -29.91 8.29
N THR A 824 -20.71 -28.68 8.65
CA THR A 824 -20.88 -27.58 7.69
C THR A 824 -19.69 -26.62 7.66
N PHE A 825 -18.72 -26.78 8.56
CA PHE A 825 -17.53 -25.93 8.59
C PHE A 825 -16.51 -26.35 7.52
N PHE A 826 -16.22 -27.66 7.45
CA PHE A 826 -15.25 -28.21 6.53
C PHE A 826 -15.78 -28.30 5.10
N GLU A 827 -15.10 -27.61 4.18
CA GLU A 827 -15.33 -27.72 2.75
C GLU A 827 -14.75 -29.03 2.20
N ALA A 828 -15.50 -29.70 1.32
CA ALA A 828 -15.01 -30.87 0.62
C ALA A 828 -14.02 -30.47 -0.47
N THR A 829 -12.78 -30.96 -0.37
CA THR A 829 -11.71 -30.68 -1.32
C THR A 829 -11.31 -31.94 -2.07
N ASN A 830 -10.65 -31.76 -3.21
CA ASN A 830 -10.01 -32.83 -3.98
C ASN A 830 -8.48 -32.82 -3.81
N PHE A 831 -7.96 -32.09 -2.81
CA PHE A 831 -6.52 -31.99 -2.49
C PHE A 831 -6.27 -32.06 -0.99
N LYS A 832 -5.04 -32.42 -0.61
CA LYS A 832 -4.48 -32.27 0.75
C LYS A 832 -3.66 -31.00 0.85
N GLY A 833 -3.42 -30.57 2.08
CA GLY A 833 -2.75 -29.33 2.38
C GLY A 833 -3.68 -28.13 2.26
N ALA A 834 -3.15 -26.96 2.57
CA ALA A 834 -3.87 -25.69 2.56
C ALA A 834 -4.11 -25.13 1.15
N PHE A 835 -3.48 -25.70 0.11
CA PHE A 835 -3.54 -25.19 -1.25
C PHE A 835 -3.90 -26.27 -2.26
N GLY A 836 -4.83 -25.94 -3.14
CA GLY A 836 -5.16 -26.69 -4.34
C GLY A 836 -4.57 -26.01 -5.56
N ALA A 837 -5.43 -25.44 -6.40
CA ALA A 837 -5.01 -24.57 -7.50
C ALA A 837 -4.97 -23.09 -7.08
N ASP A 838 -5.74 -22.70 -6.06
CA ASP A 838 -5.89 -21.31 -5.64
C ASP A 838 -4.78 -20.93 -4.64
N GLN A 839 -4.05 -19.86 -4.97
CA GLN A 839 -3.04 -19.27 -4.10
C GLN A 839 -3.68 -18.18 -3.24
N TRP A 840 -4.33 -18.57 -2.15
CA TRP A 840 -5.07 -17.62 -1.32
C TRP A 840 -4.17 -16.68 -0.50
N LEU A 841 -2.85 -16.91 -0.43
CA LEU A 841 -1.89 -16.00 0.20
C LEU A 841 -1.48 -14.80 -0.68
N LYS A 842 -1.78 -14.86 -1.99
CA LYS A 842 -1.41 -13.83 -2.94
C LYS A 842 -2.21 -12.54 -2.71
N GLY A 843 -1.57 -11.39 -2.91
CA GLY A 843 -2.15 -10.05 -2.74
C GLY A 843 -2.03 -9.52 -1.32
N TRP A 844 -2.06 -10.39 -0.30
CA TRP A 844 -2.25 -9.93 1.08
C TRP A 844 -1.34 -10.59 2.12
N SER A 845 -0.51 -11.59 1.83
CA SER A 845 0.40 -12.16 2.86
C SER A 845 1.76 -11.46 2.87
N ILE A 846 2.50 -11.61 3.97
CA ILE A 846 3.90 -11.18 4.07
C ILE A 846 4.80 -11.88 3.04
N LEU A 847 4.48 -13.12 2.68
CA LEU A 847 5.27 -13.89 1.71
C LEU A 847 5.12 -13.34 0.28
N ASP A 848 3.94 -12.81 -0.03
CA ASP A 848 3.69 -12.11 -1.28
C ASP A 848 4.34 -10.72 -1.26
N GLU A 849 4.22 -9.99 -0.15
CA GLU A 849 4.84 -8.67 0.02
C GLU A 849 6.38 -8.71 -0.08
N LEU A 850 7.00 -9.76 0.43
CA LEU A 850 8.44 -10.00 0.29
C LEU A 850 8.85 -10.52 -1.09
N GLY A 851 7.90 -10.81 -2.00
CA GLY A 851 8.17 -11.36 -3.32
C GLY A 851 8.81 -12.76 -3.28
N VAL A 852 8.57 -13.53 -2.20
CA VAL A 852 9.12 -14.88 -2.04
C VAL A 852 8.12 -15.98 -2.38
N LEU A 853 6.84 -15.63 -2.56
CA LEU A 853 5.73 -16.52 -2.91
C LEU A 853 5.76 -16.89 -4.41
N ASP A 854 5.96 -18.17 -4.70
CA ASP A 854 5.92 -18.78 -6.04
C ASP A 854 6.82 -18.13 -7.12
N THR A 855 7.77 -17.27 -6.77
CA THR A 855 8.56 -16.45 -7.71
C THR A 855 9.64 -17.19 -8.51
N TRP A 856 9.81 -18.50 -8.32
CA TRP A 856 10.80 -19.28 -9.08
C TRP A 856 10.23 -19.70 -10.43
N SER A 857 10.38 -18.83 -11.42
CA SER A 857 10.43 -19.27 -12.82
C SER A 857 11.71 -20.09 -13.04
N SER A 858 11.57 -21.20 -13.76
CA SER A 858 12.59 -22.21 -13.97
C SER A 858 13.89 -21.65 -14.58
N LEU A 859 14.85 -21.25 -13.75
CA LEU A 859 16.25 -21.12 -14.17
C LEU A 859 17.00 -22.45 -13.93
N ASP A 860 17.16 -23.17 -15.05
CA ASP A 860 18.17 -24.20 -15.31
C ASP A 860 18.29 -25.37 -14.33
N VAL A 861 17.16 -25.96 -13.96
CA VAL A 861 17.17 -27.40 -13.68
C VAL A 861 16.79 -28.08 -14.98
N VAL A 862 17.73 -28.82 -15.59
CA VAL A 862 17.34 -29.86 -16.54
C VAL A 862 16.57 -30.87 -15.71
N ASP A 863 15.25 -30.73 -15.70
CA ASP A 863 14.33 -31.69 -15.13
C ASP A 863 14.47 -32.97 -15.96
N SER A 864 15.36 -33.86 -15.52
CA SER A 864 15.38 -35.21 -16.05
C SER A 864 14.31 -35.98 -15.31
N ASP A 865 13.12 -36.04 -15.92
CA ASP A 865 12.03 -36.97 -15.61
C ASP A 865 12.56 -38.25 -14.93
N GLY A 866 12.36 -38.37 -13.62
CA GLY A 866 12.39 -39.63 -12.87
C GLY A 866 13.61 -40.56 -12.99
N ALA A 867 14.78 -40.10 -13.45
CA ALA A 867 15.92 -41.00 -13.70
C ALA A 867 17.20 -40.62 -12.92
N ASN A 868 17.43 -41.32 -11.80
CA ASN A 868 18.70 -41.40 -11.04
C ASN A 868 19.35 -40.06 -10.65
N LEU A 869 18.88 -39.47 -9.55
CA LEU A 869 19.61 -38.40 -8.84
C LEU A 869 21.02 -38.89 -8.44
N PRO A 870 22.05 -38.02 -8.46
CA PRO A 870 23.39 -38.41 -8.05
C PRO A 870 23.45 -38.86 -6.59
N ALA A 871 24.05 -40.04 -6.34
CA ALA A 871 24.18 -40.59 -4.99
C ALA A 871 25.31 -39.98 -4.14
N LYS A 872 26.20 -39.19 -4.77
CA LYS A 872 27.34 -38.53 -4.09
C LYS A 872 27.73 -37.23 -4.81
N PHE A 873 28.35 -36.30 -4.09
CA PHE A 873 28.98 -35.12 -4.67
C PHE A 873 30.20 -35.52 -5.52
N GLU A 874 30.26 -35.09 -6.79
CA GLU A 874 31.34 -35.45 -7.72
C GLU A 874 31.50 -34.43 -8.85
N ILE A 875 32.75 -34.06 -9.17
CA ILE A 875 33.05 -33.29 -10.39
C ILE A 875 33.15 -34.25 -11.58
N LYS A 876 32.37 -33.99 -12.64
CA LYS A 876 32.40 -34.75 -13.91
C LYS A 876 33.48 -34.28 -14.88
N GLY A 877 34.15 -33.20 -14.54
CA GLY A 877 35.21 -32.58 -15.33
C GLY A 877 34.73 -31.35 -16.06
N ASN A 878 35.53 -30.89 -17.02
CA ASN A 878 35.22 -29.73 -17.83
C ASN A 878 35.42 -30.01 -19.33
N TYR A 879 34.57 -29.44 -20.17
CA TYR A 879 34.64 -29.59 -21.62
C TYR A 879 34.29 -28.27 -22.35
N PRO A 880 35.02 -27.89 -23.41
CA PRO A 880 36.24 -28.52 -23.92
C PRO A 880 37.44 -28.44 -22.93
N ASN A 881 38.44 -29.31 -23.08
CA ASN A 881 39.71 -29.25 -22.33
C ASN A 881 40.84 -29.95 -23.15
N PRO A 882 41.83 -29.22 -23.70
CA PRO A 882 42.04 -27.77 -23.60
C PRO A 882 40.91 -26.95 -24.22
N PHE A 883 40.72 -25.70 -23.77
CA PHE A 883 39.63 -24.82 -24.22
C PHE A 883 40.11 -23.44 -24.71
N ASN A 884 39.27 -22.77 -25.51
CA ASN A 884 39.49 -21.42 -26.03
C ASN A 884 38.15 -20.71 -26.41
N PRO A 885 37.79 -19.55 -25.82
CA PRO A 885 38.22 -19.05 -24.52
C PRO A 885 37.39 -19.63 -23.37
N SER A 886 36.34 -20.41 -23.63
CA SER A 886 35.40 -20.89 -22.61
C SER A 886 35.34 -22.41 -22.44
N THR A 887 35.13 -22.87 -21.21
CA THR A 887 34.84 -24.27 -20.86
C THR A 887 33.62 -24.33 -19.95
N LYS A 888 32.87 -25.43 -20.03
CA LYS A 888 31.84 -25.77 -19.04
C LYS A 888 32.40 -26.76 -18.02
N ILE A 889 32.20 -26.50 -16.74
CA ILE A 889 32.58 -27.36 -15.61
C ILE A 889 31.31 -28.03 -15.10
N ARG A 890 31.28 -29.36 -15.11
CA ARG A 890 30.09 -30.15 -14.73
C ARG A 890 30.31 -30.86 -13.40
N PHE A 891 29.33 -30.83 -12.52
CA PHE A 891 29.39 -31.43 -11.20
C PHE A 891 28.02 -31.92 -10.73
N ASP A 892 28.02 -32.97 -9.92
CA ASP A 892 26.86 -33.57 -9.29
C ASP A 892 26.76 -33.10 -7.85
N ILE A 893 25.54 -32.77 -7.42
CA ILE A 893 25.15 -32.53 -6.03
C ILE A 893 24.23 -33.68 -5.61
N ALA A 894 24.45 -34.25 -4.44
CA ALA A 894 23.65 -35.39 -3.95
C ALA A 894 22.66 -35.02 -2.83
N ILE A 895 22.95 -33.94 -2.11
CA ILE A 895 22.14 -33.39 -1.02
C ILE A 895 22.12 -31.88 -1.20
N GLN A 896 20.96 -31.25 -0.94
CA GLN A 896 20.84 -29.81 -1.02
C GLN A 896 21.94 -29.14 -0.20
N SER A 897 22.72 -28.26 -0.84
CA SER A 897 23.86 -27.62 -0.17
C SER A 897 24.26 -26.33 -0.89
N LYS A 898 24.87 -25.40 -0.14
CA LYS A 898 25.49 -24.20 -0.71
C LYS A 898 26.69 -24.59 -1.55
N VAL A 899 26.71 -24.12 -2.79
CA VAL A 899 27.77 -24.39 -3.76
C VAL A 899 28.58 -23.13 -4.02
N THR A 900 29.90 -23.25 -3.92
CA THR A 900 30.85 -22.23 -4.38
C THR A 900 31.89 -22.87 -5.29
N MET A 901 32.42 -22.10 -6.24
CA MET A 901 33.51 -22.54 -7.09
C MET A 901 34.61 -21.48 -7.13
N VAL A 902 35.86 -21.90 -6.97
CA VAL A 902 37.02 -21.00 -7.05
C VAL A 902 38.04 -21.59 -8.02
N ILE A 903 38.51 -20.76 -8.95
CA ILE A 903 39.53 -21.07 -9.94
C ILE A 903 40.86 -20.46 -9.49
N TYR A 904 41.94 -21.23 -9.55
CA TYR A 904 43.29 -20.87 -9.16
C TYR A 904 44.29 -21.06 -10.30
N ASP A 905 45.37 -20.28 -10.27
CA ASP A 905 46.57 -20.57 -11.08
C ASP A 905 47.39 -21.73 -10.47
N VAL A 906 48.47 -22.14 -11.15
CA VAL A 906 49.37 -23.21 -10.68
C VAL A 906 50.16 -22.88 -9.41
N LEU A 907 50.21 -21.61 -9.01
CA LEU A 907 50.86 -21.15 -7.78
C LEU A 907 49.87 -21.07 -6.60
N GLY A 908 48.58 -21.29 -6.86
CA GLY A 908 47.51 -21.26 -5.86
C GLY A 908 46.88 -19.88 -5.66
N HIS A 909 47.15 -18.91 -6.54
CA HIS A 909 46.46 -17.62 -6.48
C HIS A 909 45.05 -17.74 -7.04
N GLU A 910 44.08 -17.14 -6.35
CA GLU A 910 42.71 -17.06 -6.83
C GLU A 910 42.62 -16.20 -8.10
N ILE A 911 41.96 -16.75 -9.12
CA ILE A 911 41.72 -16.12 -10.41
C ILE A 911 40.27 -15.66 -10.52
N LYS A 912 39.31 -16.54 -10.18
CA LYS A 912 37.89 -16.27 -10.29
C LYS A 912 37.12 -17.04 -9.22
N SER A 913 36.19 -16.39 -8.54
CA SER A 913 35.23 -17.05 -7.65
C SER A 913 33.80 -16.91 -8.17
N PHE A 914 33.02 -17.96 -7.97
CA PHE A 914 31.61 -18.06 -8.28
C PHE A 914 30.86 -18.45 -7.02
N ASN A 915 29.95 -17.59 -6.57
CA ASN A 915 28.95 -17.96 -5.58
C ASN A 915 27.77 -18.57 -6.32
N VAL A 916 27.72 -19.90 -6.38
CA VAL A 916 26.73 -20.64 -7.18
C VAL A 916 25.39 -20.73 -6.42
N GLY A 917 25.39 -20.47 -5.12
CA GLY A 917 24.21 -20.49 -4.26
C GLY A 917 23.81 -21.91 -3.84
N ILE A 918 22.66 -22.04 -3.19
CA ILE A 918 22.13 -23.35 -2.76
C ILE A 918 21.66 -24.14 -3.97
N LYS A 919 22.15 -25.38 -4.13
CA LYS A 919 21.76 -26.29 -5.20
C LYS A 919 21.16 -27.57 -4.63
N ARG A 920 20.10 -28.07 -5.26
CA ARG A 920 19.43 -29.34 -4.94
C ARG A 920 20.26 -30.53 -5.42
N PRO A 921 19.90 -31.77 -5.05
CA PRO A 921 20.45 -32.95 -5.71
C PRO A 921 20.21 -32.88 -7.22
N GLY A 922 21.25 -33.02 -8.02
CA GLY A 922 21.19 -32.84 -9.46
C GLY A 922 22.56 -32.65 -10.09
N THR A 923 22.60 -32.65 -11.42
CA THR A 923 23.84 -32.41 -12.18
C THR A 923 23.80 -31.00 -12.77
N TYR A 924 24.83 -30.22 -12.49
CA TYR A 924 24.93 -28.80 -12.83
C TYR A 924 26.13 -28.52 -13.73
N GLU A 925 26.03 -27.45 -14.51
CA GLU A 925 27.11 -26.94 -15.36
C GLU A 925 27.38 -25.45 -15.05
N LEU A 926 28.65 -25.08 -14.90
CA LEU A 926 29.10 -23.69 -14.76
C LEU A 926 30.08 -23.35 -15.88
N THR A 927 29.88 -22.20 -16.55
CA THR A 927 30.76 -21.76 -17.64
C THR A 927 31.83 -20.80 -17.12
N TRP A 928 33.09 -21.06 -17.44
CA TRP A 928 34.19 -20.11 -17.28
C TRP A 928 34.73 -19.67 -18.64
N ASP A 929 34.91 -18.36 -18.83
CA ASP A 929 35.30 -17.72 -20.09
C ASP A 929 36.78 -17.29 -20.14
N GLY A 930 37.60 -17.81 -19.23
CA GLY A 930 39.03 -17.49 -19.19
C GLY A 930 39.33 -16.06 -18.75
N LYS A 931 38.48 -15.47 -17.90
CA LYS A 931 38.69 -14.15 -17.25
C LYS A 931 38.79 -14.27 -15.73
N ASN A 932 39.44 -13.29 -15.12
CA ASN A 932 39.56 -13.18 -13.65
C ASN A 932 38.39 -12.39 -13.02
N ASN A 933 38.43 -12.18 -11.70
CA ASN A 933 37.40 -11.42 -10.97
C ASN A 933 37.23 -9.98 -11.47
N ALA A 934 38.29 -9.34 -11.99
CA ALA A 934 38.24 -7.99 -12.57
C ALA A 934 37.76 -7.95 -14.04
N GLY A 935 37.29 -9.08 -14.59
CA GLY A 935 36.88 -9.19 -15.99
C GLY A 935 38.03 -9.20 -17.00
N ALA A 936 39.28 -9.25 -16.54
CA ALA A 936 40.45 -9.29 -17.41
C ALA A 936 40.77 -10.73 -17.84
N ALA A 937 41.13 -10.87 -19.11
CA ALA A 937 41.64 -12.11 -19.69
C ALA A 937 42.87 -12.66 -18.94
N VAL A 938 42.91 -13.98 -18.71
CA VAL A 938 44.09 -14.64 -18.12
C VAL A 938 44.97 -15.34 -19.18
N PRO A 939 46.29 -15.52 -18.93
CA PRO A 939 47.21 -16.15 -19.90
C PRO A 939 46.89 -17.60 -20.25
N SER A 940 47.40 -18.10 -21.38
CA SER A 940 47.39 -19.55 -21.69
C SER A 940 48.16 -20.31 -20.61
N GLY A 941 47.62 -21.42 -20.12
CA GLY A 941 48.22 -22.16 -19.01
C GLY A 941 47.30 -23.18 -18.36
N ALA A 942 47.83 -23.87 -17.35
CA ALA A 942 47.06 -24.77 -16.51
C ALA A 942 46.39 -24.01 -15.37
N TYR A 943 45.13 -24.36 -15.08
CA TYR A 943 44.33 -23.82 -14.00
C TYR A 943 43.71 -24.95 -13.19
N ILE A 944 43.45 -24.68 -11.92
CA ILE A 944 42.82 -25.61 -10.98
C ILE A 944 41.49 -25.00 -10.55
N TYR A 945 40.43 -25.78 -10.44
CA TYR A 945 39.16 -25.30 -9.88
C TYR A 945 38.74 -26.18 -8.71
N ASN A 946 38.26 -25.55 -7.63
CA ASN A 946 37.64 -26.20 -6.50
C ASN A 946 36.14 -25.94 -6.54
N VAL A 947 35.34 -26.98 -6.37
CA VAL A 947 33.90 -26.87 -6.11
C VAL A 947 33.65 -27.33 -4.69
N THR A 948 33.02 -26.47 -3.90
CA THR A 948 32.60 -26.75 -2.53
C THR A 948 31.09 -26.92 -2.53
N SER A 949 30.58 -27.97 -1.89
CA SER A 949 29.16 -28.29 -1.70
C SER A 949 28.97 -28.66 -0.24
N GLY A 950 28.46 -27.71 0.56
CA GLY A 950 28.41 -27.84 2.02
C GLY A 950 29.81 -28.07 2.61
N GLN A 951 30.02 -29.20 3.29
CA GLN A 951 31.33 -29.58 3.84
C GLN A 951 32.22 -30.35 2.85
N SER A 952 31.71 -30.70 1.66
CA SER A 952 32.46 -31.47 0.66
C SER A 952 33.21 -30.55 -0.30
N ILE A 953 34.45 -30.89 -0.64
CA ILE A 953 35.27 -30.17 -1.63
C ILE A 953 35.80 -31.16 -2.66
N ALA A 954 35.69 -30.80 -3.93
CA ALA A 954 36.27 -31.54 -5.04
C ALA A 954 37.10 -30.60 -5.93
N THR A 955 38.17 -31.13 -6.53
CA THR A 955 39.13 -30.35 -7.32
C THR A 955 39.28 -30.92 -8.72
N GLY A 956 39.26 -30.05 -9.73
CA GLY A 956 39.56 -30.39 -11.13
C GLY A 956 40.68 -29.54 -11.72
N LYS A 957 41.18 -29.94 -12.90
CA LYS A 957 42.25 -29.24 -13.63
C LYS A 957 41.84 -28.98 -15.07
N MET A 958 42.21 -27.83 -15.60
CA MET A 958 41.88 -27.40 -16.95
C MET A 958 43.03 -26.67 -17.63
N MET A 959 43.06 -26.70 -18.96
CA MET A 959 44.11 -26.09 -19.78
C MET A 959 43.50 -25.06 -20.73
N LEU A 960 43.86 -23.78 -20.55
CA LEU A 960 43.47 -22.69 -21.44
C LEU A 960 44.52 -22.54 -22.55
N MET A 961 44.08 -22.56 -23.79
CA MET A 961 44.90 -22.37 -24.98
C MET A 961 44.36 -21.17 -25.76
N ARG A 962 44.97 -20.00 -25.63
CA ARG A 962 44.65 -18.85 -26.48
C ARG A 962 45.43 -18.85 -27.77
#